data_AF-A0A968MNL5-F1
#
_entry.id   AF-A0A968MNL5-F1
#
_cell.length_a   1.000
_cell.length_b   1.000
_cell.length_c   1.000
_cell.angle_alpha   90.00
_cell.angle_beta   90.00
_cell.angle_gamma   90.00
#
_symmetry.space_group_name_H-M   'P 1'
#
loop_
_entity.id
_entity.type
_entity.pdbx_description
1 polymer ?
#
loop_
_entity_poly.entity_id
_entity_poly.type
_entity_poly.pdbx_seq_one_letter_code
_entity_poly.pdbx_strand_id
1 'polypeptide(L)'
;GDENLDRAATEQLTFTNFSDAPVEVRSLAIAGSPEVRLVEGALVPETILPGRSMTVRLTYAPEVARQLDATLVVEVEGVESSTREVPIEGSAEGPRFLVSPDFLSFGAVTEARTRRSLLLSNAGSSSVELGSVELRGDAGFQLEGVPPLPTEIESGGTLLLTVALDADRDGTFSATVAISTDDATSPFVEVPARGFRGARLCTLEASPSSTNFGVLEPGWSRTSTVILRNMGNSPCEIRGMAFREPSDPFFWLVRDGSMTLALDPGQELPVAIAFEPTSERTAKATLLIETNDPIEPIRTVGVLGSSLGYGNVFVQPSSVDLGVIRPSCNVSNQTISLINAGRVAVDVRRIEVSSPISDLAIQGPGSGTLLGGEVYAWNLRWAPVVEDTVSTDIVITFDDLSFPLRVPIFGVAANDARRIESFAQREVTAVDVLFVIDDSGSMGDDQAALASNASMFIEQADLRETSYRIGITTTSEWPEQGALVGPVIDGDVLSRDEVIDRFRQQAVVGTGGSAVEEGAASAIAALRRAEQGRGFNRALVRPRAWLAIIIVTDEDDSSPLSMVAYSRDLQARASEGLLLAVVSGGANGCTASDPRRRVAFAAPRYASLVQLSGGVAYSICSDWGNNLRDLGRTAFAAFDQFVLQSPPETTLPIEVSVNGVPADPSTYRFEENVLSFDAPPAADSTITVSYVPRCER
;
A
#
# COMPACT_ATOMS: atom_id res chain seq x y z
N GLY A 1 -31.35 13.33 62.10
CA GLY A 1 -30.98 12.45 60.96
C GLY A 1 -30.82 13.31 59.73
N ASP A 2 -30.04 12.86 58.76
CA ASP A 2 -29.87 13.58 57.49
C ASP A 2 -31.10 13.37 56.60
N GLU A 3 -31.58 14.43 55.96
CA GLU A 3 -32.78 14.38 55.11
C GLU A 3 -32.59 15.18 53.83
N ASN A 4 -33.30 14.76 52.79
CA ASN A 4 -33.31 15.46 51.51
C ASN A 4 -34.11 16.76 51.64
N LEU A 5 -33.73 17.79 50.87
CA LEU A 5 -34.60 18.95 50.66
C LEU A 5 -35.97 18.50 50.13
N ASP A 6 -37.03 19.18 50.57
CA ASP A 6 -38.44 18.88 50.24
C ASP A 6 -38.99 17.55 50.76
N ARG A 7 -38.27 16.86 51.65
CA ARG A 7 -38.77 15.72 52.44
C ARG A 7 -38.85 16.05 53.92
N ALA A 8 -39.64 15.27 54.65
CA ALA A 8 -39.82 15.45 56.07
C ALA A 8 -39.54 14.14 56.83
N ALA A 9 -38.60 14.18 57.78
CA ALA A 9 -38.40 13.11 58.76
C ALA A 9 -39.25 13.36 59.99
N THR A 10 -39.76 12.28 60.61
CA THR A 10 -40.40 12.37 61.92
C THR A 10 -39.70 11.46 62.92
N GLU A 11 -39.31 12.02 64.06
CA GLU A 11 -38.65 11.31 65.15
C GLU A 11 -39.52 11.37 66.42
N GLN A 12 -39.51 10.28 67.21
CA GLN A 12 -40.27 10.17 68.45
C GLN A 12 -39.32 10.17 69.66
N LEU A 13 -39.48 11.18 70.53
CA LEU A 13 -38.80 11.29 71.81
C LEU A 13 -39.68 10.74 72.94
N THR A 14 -39.07 10.09 73.93
CA THR A 14 -39.74 9.57 75.13
C THR A 14 -39.11 10.17 76.38
N PHE A 15 -39.93 10.85 77.19
CA PHE A 15 -39.52 11.41 78.47
C PHE A 15 -40.05 10.52 79.59
N THR A 16 -39.16 10.00 80.44
CA THR A 16 -39.53 9.08 81.53
C THR A 16 -39.23 9.73 82.88
N ASN A 17 -40.21 9.72 83.79
CA ASN A 17 -40.00 10.20 85.15
C ASN A 17 -39.37 9.09 86.01
N PHE A 18 -38.09 9.25 86.35
CA PHE A 18 -37.34 8.32 87.22
C PHE A 18 -37.35 8.72 88.70
N SER A 19 -38.00 9.83 89.07
CA SER A 19 -38.12 10.24 90.47
C SER A 19 -39.26 9.50 91.17
N ASP A 20 -39.33 9.65 92.49
CA ASP A 20 -40.38 9.12 93.36
C ASP A 20 -41.58 10.08 93.53
N ALA A 21 -41.52 11.26 92.91
CA ALA A 21 -42.58 12.27 92.92
C ALA A 21 -43.14 12.52 91.50
N PRO A 22 -44.40 12.99 91.35
CA PRO A 22 -44.91 13.45 90.05
C PRO A 22 -44.07 14.62 89.50
N VAL A 23 -43.81 14.61 88.19
CA VAL A 23 -43.12 15.71 87.48
C VAL A 23 -44.06 16.26 86.41
N GLU A 24 -44.30 17.56 86.43
CA GLU A 24 -45.12 18.25 85.44
C GLU A 24 -44.23 18.85 84.35
N VAL A 25 -44.47 18.47 83.09
CA VAL A 25 -43.90 19.13 81.93
C VAL A 25 -44.77 20.33 81.60
N ARG A 26 -44.24 21.53 81.81
CA ARG A 26 -44.99 22.79 81.66
C ARG A 26 -45.01 23.30 80.23
N SER A 27 -43.88 23.19 79.54
CA SER A 27 -43.75 23.69 78.17
C SER A 27 -42.77 22.86 77.35
N LEU A 28 -43.04 22.81 76.05
CA LEU A 28 -42.18 22.23 75.02
C LEU A 28 -42.00 23.28 73.93
N ALA A 29 -40.77 23.73 73.70
CA ALA A 29 -40.46 24.73 72.70
C ALA A 29 -39.23 24.34 71.88
N ILE A 30 -39.29 24.59 70.57
CA ILE A 30 -38.12 24.47 69.70
C ILE A 30 -37.43 25.83 69.63
N ALA A 31 -36.13 25.82 69.93
CA ALA A 31 -35.23 26.95 69.73
C ALA A 31 -34.25 26.64 68.58
N GLY A 32 -33.73 27.67 67.92
CA GLY A 32 -32.67 27.54 66.90
C GLY A 32 -33.15 27.52 65.45
N SER A 33 -34.13 26.68 65.07
CA SER A 33 -34.59 26.56 63.68
C SER A 33 -36.11 26.41 63.51
N PRO A 34 -36.75 27.11 62.55
CA PRO A 34 -38.16 26.93 62.21
C PRO A 34 -38.45 25.67 61.37
N GLU A 35 -37.40 24.98 60.87
CA GLU A 35 -37.49 23.76 60.05
C GLU A 35 -37.86 22.52 60.86
N VAL A 36 -37.83 22.62 62.20
CA VAL A 36 -38.28 21.56 63.11
C VAL A 36 -39.58 21.98 63.77
N ARG A 37 -40.59 21.11 63.70
CA ARG A 37 -41.91 21.35 64.28
C ARG A 37 -42.30 20.21 65.22
N LEU A 38 -42.96 20.55 66.34
CA LEU A 38 -43.74 19.56 67.08
C LEU A 38 -44.99 19.23 66.27
N VAL A 39 -45.16 17.95 65.91
CA VAL A 39 -46.29 17.48 65.10
C VAL A 39 -47.31 16.71 65.92
N GLU A 40 -46.87 16.00 66.96
CA GLU A 40 -47.76 15.25 67.86
C GLU A 40 -47.11 15.05 69.24
N GLY A 41 -47.71 15.54 70.32
CA GLY A 41 -47.18 15.38 71.68
C GLY A 41 -48.12 16.05 72.68
N ALA A 42 -48.26 15.44 73.86
CA ALA A 42 -49.31 15.72 74.83
C ALA A 42 -49.57 17.22 75.10
N LEU A 43 -50.84 17.54 75.34
CA LEU A 43 -51.28 18.86 75.79
C LEU A 43 -50.50 19.23 77.06
N VAL A 44 -49.45 20.04 76.91
CA VAL A 44 -48.77 20.62 78.06
C VAL A 44 -49.64 21.74 78.64
N PRO A 45 -49.73 21.84 79.98
CA PRO A 45 -48.96 21.07 80.95
C PRO A 45 -49.44 19.61 81.13
N GLU A 46 -48.50 18.66 81.24
CA GLU A 46 -48.77 17.23 81.48
C GLU A 46 -47.97 16.69 82.67
N THR A 47 -48.63 15.96 83.58
CA THR A 47 -47.97 15.33 84.73
C THR A 47 -47.58 13.87 84.45
N ILE A 48 -46.29 13.57 84.56
CA ILE A 48 -45.72 12.22 84.45
C ILE A 48 -45.55 11.64 85.85
N LEU A 49 -46.31 10.59 86.19
CA LEU A 49 -46.16 9.88 87.47
C LEU A 49 -44.84 9.09 87.53
N PRO A 50 -44.34 8.76 88.74
CA PRO A 50 -43.16 7.90 88.92
C PRO A 50 -43.20 6.63 88.05
N GLY A 51 -42.14 6.40 87.28
CA GLY A 51 -42.00 5.24 86.38
C GLY A 51 -42.87 5.28 85.11
N ARG A 52 -43.60 6.38 84.84
CA ARG A 52 -44.32 6.59 83.60
C ARG A 52 -43.52 7.43 82.62
N SER A 53 -43.98 7.45 81.37
CA SER A 53 -43.36 8.19 80.28
C SER A 53 -44.41 8.95 79.47
N MET A 54 -44.01 10.08 78.91
CA MET A 54 -44.72 10.76 77.82
C MET A 54 -43.90 10.68 76.53
N THR A 55 -44.55 10.80 75.38
CA THR A 55 -43.86 10.82 74.08
C THR A 55 -44.20 12.06 73.28
N VAL A 56 -43.21 12.58 72.56
CA VAL A 56 -43.32 13.75 71.70
C VAL A 56 -42.74 13.40 70.33
N ARG A 57 -43.43 13.81 69.26
CA ARG A 57 -42.99 13.65 67.87
C ARG A 57 -42.59 14.99 67.29
N LEU A 58 -41.39 15.01 66.73
CA LEU A 58 -40.78 16.12 66.03
C LEU A 58 -40.72 15.78 64.54
N THR A 59 -41.03 16.74 63.69
CA THR A 59 -40.81 16.62 62.25
C THR A 59 -39.77 17.65 61.81
N TYR A 60 -38.73 17.19 61.11
CA TYR A 60 -37.72 18.01 60.46
C TYR A 60 -38.02 18.06 58.95
N ALA A 61 -38.23 19.25 58.42
CA ALA A 61 -38.47 19.50 56.99
C ALA A 61 -37.53 20.62 56.50
N PRO A 62 -36.32 20.29 56.03
CA PRO A 62 -35.35 21.28 55.59
C PRO A 62 -35.78 21.98 54.29
N GLU A 63 -35.68 23.32 54.28
CA GLU A 63 -35.94 24.16 53.10
C GLU A 63 -34.64 24.64 52.42
N VAL A 64 -33.49 24.55 53.12
CA VAL A 64 -32.19 25.00 52.62
C VAL A 64 -31.11 23.98 52.98
N ALA A 65 -30.18 23.72 52.06
CA ALA A 65 -29.05 22.81 52.30
C ALA A 65 -28.08 23.41 53.32
N ARG A 66 -28.13 22.92 54.57
CA ARG A 66 -27.25 23.31 55.67
C ARG A 66 -27.32 22.29 56.80
N GLN A 67 -26.38 22.39 57.74
CA GLN A 67 -26.46 21.70 59.00
C GLN A 67 -27.54 22.34 59.89
N LEU A 68 -28.39 21.51 60.48
CA LEU A 68 -29.42 21.91 61.43
C LEU A 68 -28.79 22.24 62.79
N ASP A 69 -29.15 23.41 63.31
CA ASP A 69 -28.85 23.81 64.69
C ASP A 69 -30.19 24.12 65.40
N ALA A 70 -30.68 23.16 66.17
CA ALA A 70 -31.94 23.28 66.91
C ALA A 70 -31.88 22.55 68.25
N THR A 71 -32.64 23.05 69.22
CA THR A 71 -32.73 22.46 70.56
C THR A 71 -34.19 22.40 70.98
N LEU A 72 -34.63 21.23 71.46
CA LEU A 72 -35.89 21.11 72.18
C LEU A 72 -35.67 21.51 73.64
N VAL A 73 -36.31 22.60 74.04
CA VAL A 73 -36.34 23.11 75.42
C VAL A 73 -37.58 22.57 76.12
N VAL A 74 -37.37 21.90 77.24
CA VAL A 74 -38.40 21.26 78.06
C VAL A 74 -38.35 21.87 79.46
N GLU A 75 -39.40 22.59 79.85
CA GLU A 75 -39.52 23.11 81.21
C GLU A 75 -40.30 22.11 82.07
N VAL A 76 -39.68 21.69 83.17
CA VAL A 76 -40.30 20.74 84.11
C VAL A 76 -40.37 21.34 85.51
N GLU A 77 -41.46 21.04 86.20
CA GLU A 77 -41.66 21.37 87.61
C GLU A 77 -41.89 20.10 88.41
N GLY A 78 -41.04 19.89 89.42
CA GLY A 78 -41.18 18.82 90.41
C GLY A 78 -40.91 19.37 91.80
N VAL A 79 -40.00 18.73 92.55
CA VAL A 79 -39.52 19.27 93.84
C VAL A 79 -38.75 20.59 93.65
N GLU A 80 -38.06 20.74 92.51
CA GLU A 80 -37.46 21.98 92.03
C GLU A 80 -37.83 22.17 90.55
N SER A 81 -37.96 23.42 90.10
CA SER A 81 -38.14 23.74 88.68
C SER A 81 -36.80 23.61 87.94
N SER A 82 -36.80 22.95 86.79
CA SER A 82 -35.60 22.82 85.96
C SER A 82 -35.94 22.87 84.48
N THR A 83 -34.98 23.33 83.68
CA THR A 83 -35.07 23.31 82.22
C THR A 83 -34.15 22.22 81.68
N ARG A 84 -34.64 21.42 80.73
CA ARG A 84 -33.86 20.40 80.02
C ARG A 84 -33.77 20.78 78.55
N GLU A 85 -32.57 20.71 78.02
CA GLU A 85 -32.27 20.98 76.62
C GLU A 85 -31.88 19.66 75.95
N VAL A 86 -32.55 19.34 74.84
CA VAL A 86 -32.26 18.19 74.01
C VAL A 86 -31.77 18.71 72.65
N PRO A 87 -30.48 18.56 72.30
CA PRO A 87 -29.99 18.98 70.99
C PRO A 87 -30.63 18.14 69.89
N ILE A 88 -30.95 18.78 68.78
CA ILE A 88 -31.52 18.16 67.58
C ILE A 88 -30.51 18.36 66.45
N GLU A 89 -29.96 17.26 65.96
CA GLU A 89 -28.97 17.25 64.88
C GLU A 89 -29.58 16.69 63.58
N GLY A 90 -29.23 17.34 62.47
CA GLY A 90 -29.59 16.93 61.11
C GLY A 90 -28.77 17.71 60.09
N SER A 91 -28.76 17.24 58.86
CA SER A 91 -28.21 17.99 57.73
C SER A 91 -29.06 17.76 56.49
N ALA A 92 -29.07 18.76 55.60
CA ALA A 92 -29.65 18.65 54.28
C ALA A 92 -28.59 19.00 53.24
N GLU A 93 -28.37 18.13 52.26
CA GLU A 93 -27.46 18.37 51.13
C GLU A 93 -28.26 18.80 49.89
N GLY A 94 -27.76 19.77 49.13
CA GLY A 94 -28.39 20.25 47.89
C GLY A 94 -28.23 19.27 46.71
N PRO A 95 -28.59 19.70 45.49
CA PRO A 95 -28.22 18.94 44.31
C PRO A 95 -26.70 18.96 44.12
N ARG A 96 -26.18 17.96 43.41
CA ARG A 96 -24.75 17.86 43.08
C ARG A 96 -24.60 17.36 41.65
N PHE A 97 -24.41 18.30 40.72
CA PHE A 97 -24.27 18.03 39.31
C PHE A 97 -22.86 17.55 38.97
N LEU A 98 -22.76 16.46 38.21
CA LEU A 98 -21.52 15.91 37.69
C LEU A 98 -21.65 15.61 36.20
N VAL A 99 -20.63 15.96 35.43
CA VAL A 99 -20.49 15.58 34.02
C VAL A 99 -19.30 14.66 33.83
N SER A 100 -19.45 13.62 33.01
CA SER A 100 -18.35 12.74 32.66
C SER A 100 -18.43 12.30 31.19
N PRO A 101 -17.32 12.33 30.43
CA PRO A 101 -16.02 12.91 30.79
C PRO A 101 -16.05 14.46 30.85
N ASP A 102 -15.02 15.05 31.44
CA ASP A 102 -14.77 16.51 31.48
C ASP A 102 -14.12 17.06 30.20
N PHE A 103 -13.75 16.17 29.26
CA PHE A 103 -13.25 16.49 27.92
C PHE A 103 -13.65 15.41 26.91
N LEU A 104 -14.11 15.83 25.73
CA LEU A 104 -14.45 14.94 24.61
C LEU A 104 -13.35 14.90 23.55
N SER A 105 -12.63 13.78 23.49
CA SER A 105 -11.71 13.50 22.39
C SER A 105 -12.38 12.70 21.28
N PHE A 106 -12.44 13.28 20.09
CA PHE A 106 -12.87 12.60 18.86
C PHE A 106 -11.69 11.91 18.15
N GLY A 107 -10.45 12.28 18.49
CA GLY A 107 -9.25 11.75 17.84
C GLY A 107 -9.15 12.15 16.36
N ALA A 108 -8.50 11.30 15.57
CA ALA A 108 -8.53 11.40 14.11
C ALA A 108 -9.90 10.94 13.59
N VAL A 109 -10.58 11.79 12.83
CA VAL A 109 -11.91 11.52 12.27
C VAL A 109 -11.86 11.45 10.74
N THR A 110 -12.69 10.60 10.15
CA THR A 110 -12.88 10.46 8.70
C THR A 110 -14.14 11.22 8.23
N GLU A 111 -14.55 11.12 6.97
CA GLU A 111 -15.79 11.76 6.47
C GLU A 111 -17.08 11.30 7.16
N ALA A 112 -17.03 10.21 7.93
CA ALA A 112 -18.19 9.73 8.65
C ALA A 112 -18.45 10.54 9.93
N ARG A 113 -19.72 10.85 10.17
CA ARG A 113 -20.23 11.46 11.41
C ARG A 113 -19.77 10.66 12.64
N THR A 114 -18.88 11.25 13.44
CA THR A 114 -18.35 10.60 14.64
C THR A 114 -19.11 11.08 15.87
N ARG A 115 -19.43 10.18 16.80
CA ARG A 115 -20.21 10.48 18.02
C ARG A 115 -19.41 10.21 19.29
N ARG A 116 -19.63 11.03 20.32
CA ARG A 116 -19.17 10.81 21.69
C ARG A 116 -20.30 11.19 22.65
N SER A 117 -20.35 10.53 23.80
CA SER A 117 -21.41 10.76 24.78
C SER A 117 -20.88 11.43 26.04
N LEU A 118 -21.72 12.28 26.63
CA LEU A 118 -21.57 12.89 27.94
C LEU A 118 -22.64 12.32 28.85
N LEU A 119 -22.22 11.78 29.99
CA LEU A 119 -23.10 11.39 31.08
C LEU A 119 -23.24 12.56 32.04
N LEU A 120 -24.43 13.11 32.11
CA LEU A 120 -24.84 14.06 33.13
C LEU A 120 -25.48 13.28 34.29
N SER A 121 -25.10 13.58 35.52
CA SER A 121 -25.60 12.85 36.68
C SER A 121 -25.79 13.78 37.86
N ASN A 122 -26.77 13.44 38.70
CA ASN A 122 -27.00 14.12 39.96
C ASN A 122 -26.63 13.18 41.11
N ALA A 123 -25.52 13.47 41.78
CA ALA A 123 -25.03 12.73 42.94
C ALA A 123 -25.46 13.37 44.28
N GLY A 124 -26.32 14.39 44.24
CA GLY A 124 -26.83 15.09 45.40
C GLY A 124 -28.13 14.48 45.94
N SER A 125 -28.70 15.11 46.97
CA SER A 125 -29.87 14.56 47.68
C SER A 125 -31.21 15.13 47.20
N SER A 126 -31.20 16.20 46.41
CA SER A 126 -32.36 16.84 45.75
C SER A 126 -32.19 16.87 44.23
N SER A 127 -33.27 17.12 43.46
CA SER A 127 -33.22 17.22 42.00
C SER A 127 -32.36 18.41 41.55
N VAL A 128 -31.69 18.29 40.40
CA VAL A 128 -30.95 19.39 39.76
C VAL A 128 -31.65 19.80 38.48
N GLU A 129 -31.91 21.08 38.30
CA GLU A 129 -32.48 21.66 37.08
C GLU A 129 -31.37 21.99 36.09
N LEU A 130 -31.51 21.52 34.85
CA LEU A 130 -30.72 21.95 33.71
C LEU A 130 -31.44 23.09 32.99
N GLY A 131 -30.92 24.31 33.11
CA GLY A 131 -31.51 25.49 32.48
C GLY A 131 -31.24 25.59 30.98
N SER A 132 -30.00 25.31 30.55
CA SER A 132 -29.60 25.35 29.15
C SER A 132 -28.48 24.36 28.85
N VAL A 133 -28.45 23.88 27.60
CA VAL A 133 -27.36 23.08 27.03
C VAL A 133 -27.07 23.66 25.65
N GLU A 134 -25.94 24.34 25.51
CA GLU A 134 -25.53 25.02 24.29
C GLU A 134 -24.20 24.45 23.76
N LEU A 135 -24.01 24.51 22.45
CA LEU A 135 -22.76 24.15 21.80
C LEU A 135 -22.16 25.39 21.16
N ARG A 136 -20.90 25.69 21.48
CA ARG A 136 -20.16 26.84 20.95
C ARG A 136 -18.88 26.36 20.29
N GLY A 137 -18.58 26.78 19.06
CA GLY A 137 -17.35 26.40 18.36
C GLY A 137 -17.53 26.20 16.86
N ASP A 138 -16.73 25.31 16.29
CA ASP A 138 -16.77 24.97 14.87
C ASP A 138 -18.14 24.38 14.45
N ALA A 139 -18.63 24.77 13.28
CA ALA A 139 -19.95 24.40 12.75
C ALA A 139 -20.16 22.89 12.50
N GLY A 140 -19.07 22.10 12.46
CA GLY A 140 -19.12 20.65 12.33
C GLY A 140 -19.64 19.92 13.57
N PHE A 141 -19.66 20.58 14.74
CA PHE A 141 -20.19 19.98 15.96
C PHE A 141 -21.71 20.13 16.06
N GLN A 142 -22.39 19.08 16.54
CA GLN A 142 -23.84 19.06 16.75
C GLN A 142 -24.18 18.35 18.07
N LEU A 143 -25.21 18.84 18.76
CA LEU A 143 -25.80 18.17 19.92
C LEU A 143 -26.95 17.26 19.49
N GLU A 144 -26.96 16.03 19.97
CA GLU A 144 -27.99 15.02 19.77
C GLU A 144 -28.50 14.54 21.13
N GLY A 145 -29.82 14.31 21.24
CA GLY A 145 -30.43 13.79 22.47
C GLY A 145 -30.61 14.81 23.60
N VAL A 146 -30.62 16.11 23.29
CA VAL A 146 -30.96 17.16 24.28
C VAL A 146 -32.47 17.12 24.54
N PRO A 147 -32.94 16.89 25.78
CA PRO A 147 -34.35 16.95 26.12
C PRO A 147 -34.89 18.39 26.06
N PRO A 148 -36.22 18.60 26.06
CA PRO A 148 -36.79 19.93 26.25
C PRO A 148 -36.27 20.56 27.56
N LEU A 149 -35.82 21.81 27.50
CA LEU A 149 -35.27 22.54 28.65
C LEU A 149 -36.23 23.66 29.10
N PRO A 150 -36.30 23.98 30.40
CA PRO A 150 -35.55 23.34 31.49
C PRO A 150 -36.01 21.90 31.79
N THR A 151 -35.10 21.06 32.30
CA THR A 151 -35.40 19.68 32.73
C THR A 151 -34.74 19.35 34.05
N GLU A 152 -35.34 18.49 34.86
CA GLU A 152 -34.77 18.04 36.12
C GLU A 152 -34.09 16.66 36.00
N ILE A 153 -32.98 16.47 36.70
CA ILE A 153 -32.38 15.17 36.99
C ILE A 153 -32.58 14.89 38.48
N GLU A 154 -33.45 13.94 38.78
CA GLU A 154 -33.69 13.46 40.15
C GLU A 154 -32.42 13.01 40.85
N SER A 155 -32.43 12.97 42.18
CA SER A 155 -31.32 12.42 42.97
C SER A 155 -30.97 10.98 42.53
N GLY A 156 -29.70 10.73 42.23
CA GLY A 156 -29.21 9.47 41.67
C GLY A 156 -29.53 9.25 40.18
N GLY A 157 -30.24 10.20 39.55
CA GLY A 157 -30.61 10.17 38.14
C GLY A 157 -29.43 10.45 37.20
N THR A 158 -29.60 10.05 35.95
CA THR A 158 -28.62 10.31 34.87
C THR A 158 -29.31 10.70 33.58
N LEU A 159 -28.63 11.50 32.76
CA LEU A 159 -29.04 11.91 31.42
C LEU A 159 -27.84 11.75 30.47
N LEU A 160 -28.05 11.10 29.33
CA LEU A 160 -27.01 10.90 28.32
C LEU A 160 -27.19 11.92 27.19
N LEU A 161 -26.18 12.77 26.97
CA LEU A 161 -26.11 13.65 25.80
C LEU A 161 -25.11 13.08 24.79
N THR A 162 -25.36 13.27 23.50
CA THR A 162 -24.43 12.89 22.44
C THR A 162 -23.94 14.13 21.70
N VAL A 163 -22.62 14.25 21.54
CA VAL A 163 -21.98 15.24 20.70
C VAL A 163 -21.51 14.53 19.43
N ALA A 164 -21.93 15.04 18.28
CA ALA A 164 -21.49 14.57 16.97
C ALA A 164 -20.54 15.57 16.32
N LEU A 165 -19.56 15.07 15.55
CA LEU A 165 -18.68 15.86 14.70
C LEU A 165 -18.81 15.37 13.25
N ASP A 166 -19.27 16.27 12.38
CA ASP A 166 -19.18 16.17 10.92
C ASP A 166 -17.99 17.00 10.44
N ALA A 167 -16.86 16.35 10.17
CA ALA A 167 -15.63 17.01 9.72
C ALA A 167 -15.62 17.19 8.19
N ASP A 168 -16.15 18.32 7.73
CA ASP A 168 -16.33 18.68 6.31
C ASP A 168 -15.06 19.23 5.61
N ARG A 169 -14.03 19.54 6.40
CA ARG A 169 -12.74 20.07 5.92
C ARG A 169 -11.56 19.48 6.70
N ASP A 170 -10.37 19.60 6.13
CA ASP A 170 -9.13 19.17 6.78
C ASP A 170 -8.72 20.16 7.88
N GLY A 171 -8.12 19.67 8.95
CA GLY A 171 -7.65 20.47 10.09
C GLY A 171 -8.27 20.08 11.43
N THR A 172 -8.03 20.92 12.43
CA THR A 172 -8.51 20.72 13.81
C THR A 172 -9.89 21.36 13.98
N PHE A 173 -10.77 20.64 14.66
CA PHE A 173 -12.09 21.10 15.06
C PHE A 173 -12.13 21.23 16.59
N SER A 174 -12.72 22.31 17.08
CA SER A 174 -12.92 22.57 18.50
C SER A 174 -14.31 23.12 18.80
N ALA A 175 -14.92 22.64 19.87
CA ALA A 175 -16.15 23.17 20.44
C ALA A 175 -16.17 23.03 21.95
N THR A 176 -17.13 23.69 22.59
CA THR A 176 -17.40 23.61 24.03
C THR A 176 -18.90 23.39 24.21
N VAL A 177 -19.28 22.35 24.97
CA VAL A 177 -20.64 22.17 25.46
C VAL A 177 -20.78 22.98 26.75
N ALA A 178 -21.65 23.98 26.76
CA ALA A 178 -21.93 24.85 27.89
C ALA A 178 -23.27 24.45 28.52
N ILE A 179 -23.26 24.12 29.81
CA ILE A 179 -24.42 23.63 30.56
C ILE A 179 -24.66 24.55 31.75
N SER A 180 -25.87 25.07 31.92
CA SER A 180 -26.25 25.82 33.13
C SER A 180 -27.10 24.97 34.05
N THR A 181 -26.83 25.01 35.36
CA THR A 181 -27.60 24.28 36.38
C THR A 181 -27.93 25.16 37.57
N ASP A 182 -28.88 24.73 38.40
CA ASP A 182 -29.21 25.34 39.69
C ASP A 182 -28.34 24.83 40.87
N ASP A 183 -27.44 23.87 40.62
CA ASP A 183 -26.43 23.48 41.61
C ASP A 183 -25.48 24.67 41.84
N ALA A 184 -25.55 25.26 43.04
CA ALA A 184 -24.76 26.40 43.44
C ALA A 184 -23.23 26.19 43.34
N THR A 185 -22.77 24.93 43.39
CA THR A 185 -21.34 24.59 43.24
C THR A 185 -20.93 24.42 41.77
N SER A 186 -21.88 24.10 40.89
CA SER A 186 -21.68 23.89 39.46
C SER A 186 -22.72 24.64 38.60
N PRO A 187 -22.92 25.95 38.81
CA PRO A 187 -24.02 26.68 38.15
C PRO A 187 -23.79 26.82 36.64
N PHE A 188 -22.54 26.66 36.21
CA PHE A 188 -22.14 26.66 34.81
C PHE A 188 -20.98 25.69 34.60
N VAL A 189 -21.13 24.75 33.68
CA VAL A 189 -20.14 23.71 33.36
C VAL A 189 -19.82 23.76 31.88
N GLU A 190 -18.54 23.78 31.54
CA GLU A 190 -18.04 23.75 30.17
C GLU A 190 -17.27 22.45 29.91
N VAL A 191 -17.68 21.71 28.88
CA VAL A 191 -16.99 20.50 28.43
C VAL A 191 -16.37 20.74 27.05
N PRO A 192 -15.04 20.93 26.96
CA PRO A 192 -14.37 21.07 25.69
C PRO A 192 -14.41 19.77 24.87
N ALA A 193 -14.52 19.92 23.55
CA ALA A 193 -14.49 18.85 22.56
C ALA A 193 -13.45 19.18 21.47
N ARG A 194 -12.64 18.19 21.08
CA ARG A 194 -11.65 18.34 19.99
C ARG A 194 -11.59 17.12 19.08
N GLY A 195 -11.41 17.36 17.79
CA GLY A 195 -11.14 16.36 16.76
C GLY A 195 -10.19 16.91 15.70
N PHE A 196 -9.60 16.02 14.88
CA PHE A 196 -8.74 16.41 13.77
C PHE A 196 -9.01 15.54 12.54
N ARG A 197 -9.05 16.15 11.35
CA ARG A 197 -9.09 15.46 10.07
C ARG A 197 -7.78 15.74 9.31
N GLY A 198 -7.08 14.68 8.93
CA GLY A 198 -5.84 14.79 8.14
C GLY A 198 -6.11 15.32 6.74
N ALA A 199 -5.16 16.07 6.18
CA ALA A 199 -5.26 16.59 4.82
C ALA A 199 -5.40 15.45 3.80
N ARG A 200 -6.40 15.55 2.91
CA ARG A 200 -6.47 14.68 1.72
C ARG A 200 -5.57 15.24 0.64
N LEU A 201 -4.40 14.65 0.49
CA LEU A 201 -3.40 15.11 -0.44
C LEU A 201 -3.13 14.00 -1.46
N CYS A 202 -3.21 14.37 -2.74
CA CYS A 202 -2.42 13.71 -3.76
C CYS A 202 -0.97 14.16 -3.55
N THR A 203 -0.03 13.21 -3.59
CA THR A 203 1.40 13.50 -3.62
C THR A 203 2.00 12.64 -4.72
N LEU A 204 2.22 13.23 -5.90
CA LEU A 204 2.64 12.47 -7.07
C LEU A 204 4.16 12.53 -7.23
N GLU A 205 4.81 11.38 -7.13
CA GLU A 205 6.25 11.26 -7.38
C GLU A 205 6.52 10.60 -8.73
N ALA A 206 7.57 11.07 -9.41
CA ALA A 206 8.08 10.47 -10.64
C ALA A 206 9.48 9.91 -10.38
N SER A 207 9.65 8.62 -10.67
CA SER A 207 10.84 7.83 -10.36
C SER A 207 11.28 7.04 -11.61
N PRO A 208 12.46 7.33 -12.19
CA PRO A 208 13.35 8.44 -11.86
C PRO A 208 12.79 9.82 -12.29
N SER A 209 13.27 10.90 -11.68
CA SER A 209 12.95 12.29 -12.06
C SER A 209 13.63 12.75 -13.36
N SER A 210 14.56 11.94 -13.90
CA SER A 210 15.11 12.12 -15.23
C SER A 210 15.55 10.79 -15.85
N THR A 211 15.74 10.74 -17.16
CA THR A 211 16.16 9.54 -17.89
C THR A 211 17.19 9.91 -18.95
N ASN A 212 18.21 9.07 -19.10
CA ASN A 212 19.23 9.19 -20.15
C ASN A 212 19.23 7.95 -21.04
N PHE A 213 18.94 8.14 -22.32
CA PHE A 213 18.88 7.08 -23.33
C PHE A 213 20.27 6.66 -23.84
N GLY A 214 21.33 7.36 -23.44
CA GLY A 214 22.70 7.12 -23.86
C GLY A 214 22.96 7.48 -25.32
N VAL A 215 23.92 6.79 -25.94
CA VAL A 215 24.26 6.97 -27.35
C VAL A 215 23.56 5.90 -28.18
N LEU A 216 22.88 6.33 -29.23
CA LEU A 216 22.09 5.49 -30.14
C LEU A 216 22.34 5.91 -31.59
N GLU A 217 22.63 4.94 -32.45
CA GLU A 217 22.84 5.20 -33.88
C GLU A 217 21.53 5.66 -34.56
N PRO A 218 21.57 6.61 -35.52
CA PRO A 218 20.38 7.03 -36.24
C PRO A 218 19.60 5.85 -36.86
N GLY A 219 18.28 5.84 -36.69
CA GLY A 219 17.39 4.75 -37.16
C GLY A 219 17.19 3.60 -36.17
N TRP A 220 17.87 3.62 -35.03
CA TRP A 220 17.57 2.73 -33.90
C TRP A 220 16.68 3.45 -32.88
N SER A 221 15.86 2.68 -32.17
CA SER A 221 15.03 3.19 -31.08
C SER A 221 15.38 2.55 -29.75
N ARG A 222 15.16 3.29 -28.67
CA ARG A 222 15.29 2.80 -27.29
C ARG A 222 14.15 3.34 -26.45
N THR A 223 13.60 2.49 -25.59
CA THR A 223 12.57 2.87 -24.63
C THR A 223 13.11 2.83 -23.20
N SER A 224 12.67 3.78 -22.39
CA SER A 224 12.90 3.84 -20.94
C SER A 224 11.57 4.13 -20.24
N THR A 225 11.41 3.60 -19.04
CA THR A 225 10.17 3.74 -18.27
C THR A 225 10.41 4.60 -17.03
N VAL A 226 9.50 5.52 -16.79
CA VAL A 226 9.41 6.33 -15.55
C VAL A 226 8.16 5.91 -14.83
N ILE A 227 8.26 5.59 -13.55
CA ILE A 227 7.12 5.20 -12.72
C ILE A 227 6.57 6.45 -12.04
N LEU A 228 5.30 6.74 -12.27
CA LEU A 228 4.57 7.72 -11.47
C LEU A 228 3.88 7.00 -10.32
N ARG A 229 4.07 7.48 -9.10
CA ARG A 229 3.52 6.85 -7.89
C ARG A 229 2.75 7.87 -7.07
N ASN A 230 1.56 7.49 -6.60
CA ASN A 230 0.83 8.27 -5.62
C ASN A 230 1.32 7.92 -4.20
N MET A 231 2.11 8.81 -3.62
CA MET A 231 2.62 8.73 -2.24
C MET A 231 1.68 9.39 -1.23
N GLY A 232 0.58 9.99 -1.71
CA GLY A 232 -0.43 10.64 -0.90
C GLY A 232 -1.47 9.66 -0.32
N ASN A 233 -2.50 10.23 0.29
CA ASN A 233 -3.61 9.50 0.91
C ASN A 233 -4.96 9.78 0.21
N SER A 234 -4.93 10.45 -0.93
CA SER A 234 -6.07 10.74 -1.80
C SER A 234 -5.70 10.44 -3.26
N PRO A 235 -6.64 10.08 -4.15
CA PRO A 235 -6.35 9.78 -5.54
C PRO A 235 -5.67 10.94 -6.28
N CYS A 236 -4.61 10.64 -7.03
CA CYS A 236 -3.93 11.55 -7.93
C CYS A 236 -4.53 11.48 -9.33
N GLU A 237 -5.18 12.55 -9.79
CA GLU A 237 -5.73 12.66 -11.13
C GLU A 237 -4.67 13.18 -12.11
N ILE A 238 -4.14 12.31 -12.96
CA ILE A 238 -3.29 12.69 -14.09
C ILE A 238 -4.18 13.31 -15.17
N ARG A 239 -3.99 14.60 -15.43
CA ARG A 239 -4.81 15.40 -16.36
C ARG A 239 -4.23 15.41 -17.78
N GLY A 240 -2.92 15.22 -17.90
CA GLY A 240 -2.24 15.14 -19.18
C GLY A 240 -0.74 14.92 -19.03
N MET A 241 -0.13 14.37 -20.07
CA MET A 241 1.32 14.22 -20.20
C MET A 241 1.78 14.70 -21.58
N ALA A 242 2.71 15.65 -21.62
CA ALA A 242 3.23 16.20 -22.86
C ALA A 242 4.67 16.71 -22.70
N PHE A 243 5.45 16.70 -23.79
CA PHE A 243 6.74 17.36 -23.80
C PHE A 243 6.57 18.87 -23.84
N ARG A 244 7.38 19.57 -23.05
CA ARG A 244 7.45 21.03 -23.05
C ARG A 244 7.99 21.52 -24.38
N GLU A 245 7.20 22.33 -25.09
CA GLU A 245 7.63 22.91 -26.37
C GLU A 245 8.51 24.17 -26.19
N PRO A 246 9.53 24.40 -27.05
CA PRO A 246 9.97 23.50 -28.13
C PRO A 246 10.72 22.28 -27.59
N SER A 247 10.40 21.09 -28.09
CA SER A 247 11.08 19.84 -27.74
C SER A 247 11.83 19.24 -28.93
N ASP A 248 12.85 18.41 -28.66
CA ASP A 248 13.51 17.65 -29.73
C ASP A 248 12.58 16.54 -30.25
N PRO A 249 12.36 16.41 -31.58
CA PRO A 249 11.36 15.51 -32.16
C PRO A 249 11.72 14.02 -32.08
N PHE A 250 12.83 13.70 -31.44
CA PHE A 250 13.32 12.33 -31.28
C PHE A 250 12.75 11.63 -30.06
N PHE A 251 12.00 12.35 -29.20
CA PHE A 251 11.32 11.79 -28.05
C PHE A 251 9.81 11.75 -28.28
N TRP A 252 9.20 10.65 -27.89
CA TRP A 252 7.74 10.54 -27.82
C TRP A 252 7.31 9.59 -26.71
N LEU A 253 6.06 9.73 -26.27
CA LEU A 253 5.44 8.76 -25.38
C LEU A 253 5.00 7.55 -26.18
N VAL A 254 5.34 6.34 -25.74
CA VAL A 254 4.96 5.10 -26.43
C VAL A 254 3.44 4.89 -26.44
N ARG A 255 2.73 5.49 -25.48
CA ARG A 255 1.27 5.62 -25.48
C ARG A 255 0.90 7.08 -25.27
N ASP A 256 -0.07 7.57 -26.04
CA ASP A 256 -0.53 8.95 -25.93
C ASP A 256 -1.04 9.25 -24.51
N GLY A 257 -0.56 10.35 -23.93
CA GLY A 257 -0.92 10.84 -22.60
C GLY A 257 -2.30 11.53 -22.53
N SER A 258 -3.19 11.26 -23.49
CA SER A 258 -4.51 11.91 -23.62
C SER A 258 -5.59 11.34 -22.70
N MET A 259 -5.22 10.52 -21.72
CA MET A 259 -6.15 9.91 -20.77
C MET A 259 -6.15 10.66 -19.44
N THR A 260 -7.33 11.00 -18.94
CA THR A 260 -7.50 11.29 -17.51
C THR A 260 -7.48 9.97 -16.76
N LEU A 261 -6.48 9.78 -15.89
CA LEU A 261 -6.30 8.58 -15.09
C LEU A 261 -6.17 8.96 -13.62
N ALA A 262 -6.93 8.29 -12.75
CA ALA A 262 -6.77 8.43 -11.30
C ALA A 262 -5.87 7.31 -10.77
N LEU A 263 -4.84 7.67 -10.00
CA LEU A 263 -4.01 6.75 -9.23
C LEU A 263 -4.43 6.80 -7.77
N ASP A 264 -5.00 5.72 -7.27
CA ASP A 264 -5.30 5.58 -5.84
C ASP A 264 -4.01 5.61 -5.01
N PRO A 265 -4.07 5.92 -3.69
CA PRO A 265 -2.92 5.86 -2.81
C PRO A 265 -2.12 4.56 -2.96
N GLY A 266 -0.81 4.68 -3.18
CA GLY A 266 0.10 3.55 -3.38
C GLY A 266 0.09 2.91 -4.78
N GLN A 267 -0.79 3.33 -5.69
CA GLN A 267 -0.77 2.88 -7.09
C GLN A 267 0.37 3.51 -7.88
N GLU A 268 0.81 2.77 -8.89
CA GLU A 268 1.90 3.13 -9.79
C GLU A 268 1.43 3.12 -11.26
N LEU A 269 1.96 4.05 -12.04
CA LEU A 269 1.76 4.14 -13.49
C LEU A 269 3.11 4.15 -14.20
N PRO A 270 3.44 3.10 -14.97
CA PRO A 270 4.62 3.12 -15.83
C PRO A 270 4.37 4.00 -17.06
N VAL A 271 5.21 5.01 -17.24
CA VAL A 271 5.23 5.92 -18.40
C VAL A 271 6.45 5.59 -19.26
N ALA A 272 6.20 4.96 -20.40
CA ALA A 272 7.24 4.59 -21.36
C ALA A 272 7.54 5.75 -22.33
N ILE A 273 8.80 6.18 -22.34
CA ILE A 273 9.33 7.23 -23.22
C ILE A 273 10.27 6.55 -24.21
N ALA A 274 10.11 6.83 -25.50
CA ALA A 274 10.99 6.35 -26.55
C ALA A 274 11.93 7.47 -27.04
N PHE A 275 13.12 7.08 -27.45
CA PHE A 275 14.11 7.89 -28.14
C PHE A 275 14.50 7.21 -29.46
N GLU A 276 14.30 7.87 -30.60
CA GLU A 276 14.73 7.40 -31.92
C GLU A 276 15.33 8.58 -32.71
N PRO A 277 16.66 8.73 -32.68
CA PRO A 277 17.32 9.76 -33.46
C PRO A 277 17.27 9.42 -34.95
N THR A 278 16.95 10.40 -35.80
CA THR A 278 17.05 10.27 -37.27
C THR A 278 18.26 10.99 -37.86
N SER A 279 19.02 11.71 -37.02
CA SER A 279 20.23 12.43 -37.42
C SER A 279 21.16 12.62 -36.22
N GLU A 280 22.47 12.67 -36.45
CA GLU A 280 23.49 12.86 -35.42
C GLU A 280 23.32 14.19 -34.65
N ARG A 281 22.86 14.11 -33.40
CA ARG A 281 22.80 15.22 -32.45
C ARG A 281 22.58 14.73 -31.02
N THR A 282 22.87 15.61 -30.08
CA THR A 282 22.32 15.51 -28.71
C THR A 282 20.89 16.05 -28.71
N ALA A 283 19.99 15.28 -28.12
CA ALA A 283 18.59 15.63 -27.95
C ALA A 283 18.26 15.73 -26.46
N LYS A 284 17.47 16.73 -26.08
CA LYS A 284 16.94 16.91 -24.73
C LYS A 284 15.47 17.32 -24.79
N ALA A 285 14.68 16.85 -23.83
CA ALA A 285 13.31 17.31 -23.64
C ALA A 285 12.95 17.31 -22.15
N THR A 286 11.79 17.85 -21.82
CA THR A 286 11.22 17.76 -20.47
C THR A 286 9.77 17.36 -20.60
N LEU A 287 9.43 16.19 -20.06
CA LEU A 287 8.06 15.73 -19.94
C LEU A 287 7.39 16.51 -18.80
N LEU A 288 6.20 17.03 -19.07
CA LEU A 288 5.31 17.69 -18.11
C LEU A 288 4.16 16.74 -17.81
N ILE A 289 3.86 16.53 -16.54
CA ILE A 289 2.75 15.73 -16.05
C ILE A 289 1.85 16.64 -15.22
N GLU A 290 0.63 16.88 -15.69
CA GLU A 290 -0.35 17.71 -14.97
C GLU A 290 -1.15 16.85 -14.01
N THR A 291 -1.30 17.30 -12.76
CA THR A 291 -1.95 16.54 -11.69
C THR A 291 -2.84 17.44 -10.81
N ASN A 292 -3.66 16.83 -9.95
CA ASN A 292 -4.41 17.50 -8.88
C ASN A 292 -3.62 17.60 -7.55
N ASP A 293 -2.32 17.29 -7.55
CA ASP A 293 -1.42 17.57 -6.42
C ASP A 293 -1.45 19.08 -6.10
N PRO A 294 -1.87 19.48 -4.88
CA PRO A 294 -2.03 20.88 -4.52
C PRO A 294 -0.70 21.60 -4.27
N ILE A 295 0.40 20.85 -4.08
CA ILE A 295 1.75 21.38 -3.84
C ILE A 295 2.52 21.44 -5.17
N GLU A 296 2.50 20.37 -5.95
CA GLU A 296 3.20 20.27 -7.25
C GLU A 296 2.21 19.92 -8.39
N PRO A 297 1.40 20.87 -8.88
CA PRO A 297 0.38 20.60 -9.88
C PRO A 297 0.94 20.24 -11.27
N ILE A 298 2.23 20.48 -11.50
CA ILE A 298 2.95 20.08 -12.71
C ILE A 298 4.25 19.39 -12.28
N ARG A 299 4.29 18.07 -12.39
CA ARG A 299 5.50 17.28 -12.17
C ARG A 299 6.32 17.25 -13.46
N THR A 300 7.65 17.33 -13.35
CA THR A 300 8.53 17.32 -14.52
C THR A 300 9.51 16.16 -14.51
N VAL A 301 9.77 15.59 -15.69
CA VAL A 301 10.77 14.55 -15.90
C VAL A 301 11.72 14.97 -17.02
N GLY A 302 13.02 15.07 -16.71
CA GLY A 302 14.04 15.40 -17.70
C GLY A 302 14.38 14.21 -18.59
N VAL A 303 14.51 14.39 -19.91
CA VAL A 303 14.96 13.34 -20.82
C VAL A 303 16.09 13.80 -21.72
N LEU A 304 17.01 12.88 -21.98
CA LEU A 304 18.27 13.16 -22.63
C LEU A 304 18.70 11.96 -23.47
N GLY A 305 19.24 12.19 -24.66
CA GLY A 305 19.76 11.15 -25.55
C GLY A 305 20.76 11.73 -26.54
N SER A 306 21.61 10.89 -27.10
CA SER A 306 22.61 11.30 -28.09
C SER A 306 22.67 10.31 -29.25
N SER A 307 23.03 10.82 -30.42
CA SER A 307 23.39 10.02 -31.60
C SER A 307 24.74 10.44 -32.20
N LEU A 308 25.56 11.14 -31.41
CA LEU A 308 26.90 11.58 -31.80
C LEU A 308 27.94 10.48 -31.52
N GLY A 309 28.74 10.12 -32.52
CA GLY A 309 29.81 9.14 -32.40
C GLY A 309 29.28 7.71 -32.30
N TYR A 310 29.60 6.86 -33.27
CA TYR A 310 29.05 5.51 -33.42
C TYR A 310 29.49 4.59 -32.26
N GLY A 311 28.63 4.47 -31.24
CA GLY A 311 28.74 3.50 -30.16
C GLY A 311 27.35 3.26 -29.58
N ASN A 312 26.90 2.01 -29.52
CA ASN A 312 25.64 1.65 -28.86
C ASN A 312 25.91 1.48 -27.36
N VAL A 313 26.27 2.58 -26.70
CA VAL A 313 26.75 2.60 -25.31
C VAL A 313 25.70 3.18 -24.38
N PHE A 314 25.37 2.45 -23.33
CA PHE A 314 24.36 2.84 -22.35
C PHE A 314 24.61 2.23 -20.97
N VAL A 315 23.92 2.76 -19.97
CA VAL A 315 23.96 2.19 -18.61
C VAL A 315 22.63 1.50 -18.30
N GLN A 316 22.70 0.35 -17.64
CA GLN A 316 21.56 -0.40 -17.15
C GLN A 316 21.75 -0.76 -15.66
N PRO A 317 20.76 -0.53 -14.78
CA PRO A 317 19.54 0.21 -15.06
C PRO A 317 19.85 1.69 -15.39
N SER A 318 18.95 2.37 -16.12
CA SER A 318 19.09 3.78 -16.50
C SER A 318 18.92 4.74 -15.32
N SER A 319 18.47 4.22 -14.18
CA SER A 319 18.40 4.88 -12.87
C SER A 319 18.44 3.82 -11.77
N VAL A 320 18.81 4.20 -10.55
CA VAL A 320 18.82 3.32 -9.39
C VAL A 320 17.94 3.89 -8.30
N ASP A 321 16.91 3.13 -7.93
CA ASP A 321 16.12 3.36 -6.72
C ASP A 321 16.73 2.55 -5.56
N LEU A 322 17.33 3.24 -4.60
CA LEU A 322 17.86 2.63 -3.38
C LEU A 322 16.76 2.28 -2.37
N GLY A 323 15.52 2.70 -2.64
CA GLY A 323 14.35 2.49 -1.79
C GLY A 323 14.37 3.35 -0.53
N VAL A 324 13.50 2.96 0.42
CA VAL A 324 13.48 3.52 1.77
C VAL A 324 14.21 2.56 2.71
N ILE A 325 15.24 3.05 3.40
CA ILE A 325 16.01 2.25 4.37
C ILE A 325 16.14 2.95 5.71
N ARG A 326 16.39 2.19 6.78
CA ARG A 326 16.63 2.78 8.10
C ARG A 326 18.05 3.33 8.19
N PRO A 327 18.26 4.42 8.96
CA PRO A 327 19.61 4.82 9.35
C PRO A 327 20.39 3.65 9.98
N SER A 328 21.68 3.58 9.69
CA SER A 328 22.62 2.51 10.06
C SER A 328 22.39 1.16 9.36
N CYS A 329 21.51 1.09 8.36
CA CYS A 329 21.40 -0.08 7.48
C CYS A 329 22.19 0.14 6.19
N ASN A 330 22.72 -0.95 5.63
CA ASN A 330 23.39 -0.92 4.34
C ASN A 330 22.46 -1.43 3.25
N VAL A 331 22.48 -0.76 2.10
CA VAL A 331 22.12 -1.35 0.82
C VAL A 331 23.43 -1.73 0.15
N SER A 332 23.73 -3.02 0.08
CA SER A 332 24.67 -3.55 -0.90
C SER A 332 23.88 -4.31 -1.97
N ASN A 333 24.50 -4.58 -3.13
CA ASN A 333 23.94 -5.40 -4.22
C ASN A 333 23.13 -4.68 -5.32
N GLN A 334 23.06 -3.34 -5.32
CA GLN A 334 22.60 -2.63 -6.53
C GLN A 334 23.76 -2.49 -7.52
N THR A 335 23.63 -3.07 -8.71
CA THR A 335 24.67 -3.02 -9.75
C THR A 335 24.22 -2.13 -10.90
N ILE A 336 25.09 -1.21 -11.34
CA ILE A 336 24.95 -0.53 -12.62
C ILE A 336 25.94 -1.11 -13.62
N SER A 337 25.49 -1.32 -14.85
CA SER A 337 26.27 -1.91 -15.93
C SER A 337 26.35 -0.94 -17.10
N LEU A 338 27.56 -0.45 -17.40
CA LEU A 338 27.85 0.22 -18.65
C LEU A 338 28.08 -0.84 -19.72
N ILE A 339 27.22 -0.84 -20.73
CA ILE A 339 27.18 -1.83 -21.78
C ILE A 339 27.55 -1.13 -23.08
N ASN A 340 28.53 -1.68 -23.80
CA ASN A 340 28.79 -1.33 -25.18
C ASN A 340 28.20 -2.42 -26.08
N ALA A 341 26.95 -2.25 -26.50
CA ALA A 341 26.29 -3.16 -27.43
C ALA A 341 26.68 -2.90 -28.90
N GLY A 342 27.62 -1.98 -29.14
CA GLY A 342 28.13 -1.66 -30.47
C GLY A 342 29.31 -2.55 -30.85
N ARG A 343 29.91 -2.27 -32.00
CA ARG A 343 31.13 -2.94 -32.48
C ARG A 343 32.39 -2.11 -32.29
N VAL A 344 32.24 -0.83 -31.96
CA VAL A 344 33.33 0.14 -31.78
C VAL A 344 33.63 0.26 -30.30
N ALA A 345 34.90 0.13 -29.92
CA ALA A 345 35.33 0.31 -28.54
C ALA A 345 35.17 1.76 -28.09
N VAL A 346 34.88 1.99 -26.82
CA VAL A 346 34.81 3.34 -26.22
C VAL A 346 35.76 3.49 -25.04
N ASP A 347 36.33 4.67 -24.85
CA ASP A 347 37.31 4.94 -23.81
C ASP A 347 36.66 5.65 -22.62
N VAL A 348 36.38 4.88 -21.56
CA VAL A 348 35.85 5.41 -20.30
C VAL A 348 36.92 6.22 -19.60
N ARG A 349 36.72 7.53 -19.52
CA ARG A 349 37.65 8.48 -18.90
C ARG A 349 37.53 8.47 -17.38
N ARG A 350 36.31 8.63 -16.87
CA ARG A 350 36.06 8.78 -15.44
C ARG A 350 34.61 8.47 -15.09
N ILE A 351 34.43 7.93 -13.90
CA ILE A 351 33.13 7.68 -13.27
C ILE A 351 33.13 8.37 -11.91
N GLU A 352 32.09 9.15 -11.64
CA GLU A 352 31.96 9.90 -10.40
C GLU A 352 30.50 10.13 -10.01
N VAL A 353 30.26 10.39 -8.74
CA VAL A 353 28.98 10.92 -8.26
C VAL A 353 29.02 12.44 -8.42
N SER A 354 28.03 13.03 -9.12
CA SER A 354 28.00 14.48 -9.44
C SER A 354 28.00 15.37 -8.20
N SER A 355 27.40 14.88 -7.12
CA SER A 355 27.41 15.51 -5.80
C SER A 355 27.73 14.42 -4.78
N PRO A 356 29.02 14.21 -4.44
CA PRO A 356 29.44 13.12 -3.58
C PRO A 356 28.76 13.18 -2.22
N ILE A 357 28.23 12.04 -1.80
CA ILE A 357 27.56 11.86 -0.51
C ILE A 357 28.43 10.90 0.28
N SER A 358 28.77 11.25 1.53
CA SER A 358 29.80 10.54 2.31
C SER A 358 29.47 9.08 2.61
N ASP A 359 28.20 8.72 2.57
CA ASP A 359 27.68 7.38 2.85
C ASP A 359 27.30 6.57 1.59
N LEU A 360 27.49 7.14 0.39
CA LEU A 360 27.29 6.47 -0.89
C LEU A 360 28.63 6.15 -1.55
N ALA A 361 28.92 4.87 -1.76
CA ALA A 361 30.13 4.37 -2.39
C ALA A 361 29.81 3.60 -3.69
N ILE A 362 30.73 3.69 -4.64
CA ILE A 362 30.67 2.97 -5.92
C ILE A 362 31.96 2.17 -6.05
N GLN A 363 31.84 0.87 -6.29
CA GLN A 363 32.97 -0.03 -6.45
C GLN A 363 32.89 -0.78 -7.77
N GLY A 364 33.94 -0.68 -8.59
CA GLY A 364 34.01 -1.36 -9.88
C GLY A 364 35.20 -0.87 -10.72
N PRO A 365 35.19 -1.11 -12.04
CA PRO A 365 36.25 -0.70 -12.96
C PRO A 365 36.51 0.81 -12.94
N GLY A 366 37.77 1.23 -13.08
CA GLY A 366 38.12 2.65 -13.22
C GLY A 366 37.94 3.16 -14.65
N SER A 367 38.88 4.00 -15.09
CA SER A 367 39.02 4.36 -16.51
C SER A 367 39.53 3.17 -17.34
N GLY A 368 39.14 3.10 -18.61
CA GLY A 368 39.67 2.10 -19.55
C GLY A 368 38.82 1.94 -20.81
N THR A 369 39.35 1.18 -21.76
CA THR A 369 38.65 0.88 -23.02
C THR A 369 37.62 -0.23 -22.81
N LEU A 370 36.37 0.04 -23.18
CA LEU A 370 35.25 -0.91 -23.19
C LEU A 370 35.01 -1.37 -24.64
N LEU A 371 35.38 -2.60 -24.98
CA LEU A 371 35.24 -3.13 -26.33
C LEU A 371 33.77 -3.35 -26.71
N GLY A 372 33.49 -3.49 -28.00
CA GLY A 372 32.17 -3.87 -28.48
C GLY A 372 31.75 -5.25 -27.96
N GLY A 373 30.55 -5.33 -27.39
CA GLY A 373 30.01 -6.53 -26.74
C GLY A 373 30.37 -6.67 -25.26
N GLU A 374 31.25 -5.81 -24.71
CA GLU A 374 31.67 -5.88 -23.31
C GLU A 374 30.75 -5.08 -22.36
N VAL A 375 30.89 -5.42 -21.07
CA VAL A 375 30.14 -4.79 -19.98
C VAL A 375 31.10 -4.46 -18.83
N TYR A 376 31.05 -3.22 -18.36
CA TYR A 376 31.61 -2.84 -17.06
C TYR A 376 30.49 -2.76 -16.02
N ALA A 377 30.72 -3.34 -14.84
CA ALA A 377 29.74 -3.36 -13.76
C ALA A 377 30.30 -2.69 -12.49
N TRP A 378 29.52 -1.80 -11.88
CA TRP A 378 29.81 -1.21 -10.58
C TRP A 378 28.74 -1.59 -9.58
N ASN A 379 29.17 -1.96 -8.39
CA ASN A 379 28.31 -2.17 -7.24
C ASN A 379 28.20 -0.87 -6.45
N LEU A 380 26.96 -0.55 -6.09
CA LEU A 380 26.61 0.57 -5.24
C LEU A 380 26.46 0.08 -3.81
N ARG A 381 26.98 0.88 -2.89
CA ARG A 381 26.79 0.70 -1.47
C ARG A 381 26.32 2.00 -0.85
N TRP A 382 25.15 2.00 -0.23
CA TRP A 382 24.65 3.16 0.51
C TRP A 382 24.42 2.80 1.99
N ALA A 383 24.92 3.63 2.91
CA ALA A 383 24.95 3.35 4.35
C ALA A 383 24.64 4.61 5.18
N PRO A 384 23.42 5.17 5.10
CA PRO A 384 23.06 6.42 5.75
C PRO A 384 23.12 6.30 7.26
N VAL A 385 23.62 7.33 7.95
CA VAL A 385 23.75 7.36 9.42
C VAL A 385 22.65 8.14 10.12
N VAL A 386 21.93 8.98 9.39
CA VAL A 386 20.79 9.80 9.85
C VAL A 386 19.69 9.75 8.80
N GLU A 387 18.51 10.29 9.12
CA GLU A 387 17.45 10.47 8.13
C GLU A 387 17.92 11.48 7.07
N ASP A 388 17.78 11.11 5.79
CA ASP A 388 18.26 11.90 4.65
C ASP A 388 17.54 11.45 3.38
N THR A 389 17.60 12.25 2.33
CA THR A 389 17.15 11.88 0.98
C THR A 389 18.29 12.05 0.00
N VAL A 390 18.67 10.94 -0.63
CA VAL A 390 19.64 10.95 -1.72
C VAL A 390 18.92 11.24 -3.03
N SER A 391 19.45 12.20 -3.79
CA SER A 391 19.09 12.46 -5.19
C SER A 391 20.33 13.02 -5.90
N THR A 392 21.05 12.19 -6.62
CA THR A 392 22.32 12.55 -7.29
C THR A 392 22.51 11.74 -8.57
N ASP A 393 23.49 12.07 -9.42
CA ASP A 393 23.79 11.29 -10.62
C ASP A 393 25.13 10.56 -10.48
N ILE A 394 25.22 9.34 -10.98
CA ILE A 394 26.50 8.81 -11.47
C ILE A 394 26.75 9.37 -12.85
N VAL A 395 27.88 10.03 -13.02
CA VAL A 395 28.33 10.61 -14.28
C VAL A 395 29.49 9.79 -14.82
N ILE A 396 29.31 9.20 -16.00
CA ILE A 396 30.32 8.46 -16.75
C ILE A 396 30.76 9.34 -17.91
N THR A 397 32.02 9.73 -17.92
CA THR A 397 32.65 10.51 -18.99
C THR A 397 33.54 9.63 -19.84
N PHE A 398 33.68 9.98 -21.11
CA PHE A 398 34.48 9.27 -22.10
C PHE A 398 35.49 10.23 -22.72
N ASP A 399 36.58 9.69 -23.25
CA ASP A 399 37.56 10.50 -24.00
C ASP A 399 37.14 10.67 -25.48
N ASP A 400 36.40 9.70 -26.02
CA ASP A 400 35.97 9.62 -27.41
C ASP A 400 34.49 9.97 -27.63
N LEU A 401 33.67 10.03 -26.58
CA LEU A 401 32.30 10.53 -26.64
C LEU A 401 32.20 11.94 -26.06
N SER A 402 31.57 12.85 -26.79
CA SER A 402 31.40 14.26 -26.38
C SER A 402 30.35 14.46 -25.27
N PHE A 403 29.70 13.39 -24.81
CA PHE A 403 28.59 13.48 -23.87
C PHE A 403 28.71 12.44 -22.74
N PRO A 404 28.54 12.84 -21.47
CA PRO A 404 28.58 11.89 -20.36
C PRO A 404 27.27 11.11 -20.22
N LEU A 405 27.36 9.84 -19.88
CA LEU A 405 26.19 9.09 -19.42
C LEU A 405 25.88 9.46 -17.97
N ARG A 406 24.59 9.55 -17.66
CA ARG A 406 24.09 9.91 -16.33
C ARG A 406 23.13 8.83 -15.85
N VAL A 407 23.35 8.34 -14.65
CA VAL A 407 22.47 7.39 -13.96
C VAL A 407 21.95 8.08 -12.71
N PRO A 408 20.69 8.54 -12.71
CA PRO A 408 20.08 9.10 -11.51
C PRO A 408 20.03 8.04 -10.42
N ILE A 409 20.46 8.41 -9.21
CA ILE A 409 20.35 7.63 -7.98
C ILE A 409 19.47 8.40 -7.03
N PHE A 410 18.50 7.72 -6.45
CA PHE A 410 17.64 8.29 -5.42
C PHE A 410 17.29 7.26 -4.36
N GLY A 411 16.95 7.74 -3.17
CA GLY A 411 16.57 6.90 -2.03
C GLY A 411 16.30 7.73 -0.78
N VAL A 412 15.59 7.16 0.18
CA VAL A 412 15.21 7.85 1.43
C VAL A 412 15.71 7.05 2.63
N ALA A 413 16.39 7.70 3.55
CA ALA A 413 16.72 7.18 4.85
C ALA A 413 15.69 7.72 5.85
N ALA A 414 14.89 6.83 6.45
CA ALA A 414 13.83 7.19 7.40
C ALA A 414 13.75 6.17 8.54
N ASN A 415 13.39 6.60 9.76
CA ASN A 415 13.26 5.68 10.88
C ASN A 415 12.10 4.69 10.69
N ASP A 416 10.99 5.14 10.11
CA ASP A 416 9.84 4.31 9.72
C ASP A 416 9.98 3.87 8.25
N ALA A 417 11.09 3.19 7.92
CA ALA A 417 11.41 2.73 6.56
C ALA A 417 10.49 1.60 6.07
N ARG A 418 9.19 1.78 6.20
CA ARG A 418 8.18 0.86 5.73
C ARG A 418 8.04 1.04 4.23
N ARG A 419 8.31 -0.04 3.50
CA ARG A 419 8.12 -0.14 2.07
C ARG A 419 6.76 -0.74 1.79
N ILE A 420 6.02 -0.11 0.88
CA ILE A 420 4.79 -0.67 0.33
C ILE A 420 5.09 -1.04 -1.12
N GLU A 421 4.87 -2.28 -1.49
CA GLU A 421 4.96 -2.76 -2.86
C GLU A 421 3.60 -3.31 -3.28
N SER A 422 3.18 -3.00 -4.51
CA SER A 422 1.89 -3.44 -5.06
C SER A 422 2.11 -4.23 -6.33
N PHE A 423 1.52 -5.41 -6.40
CA PHE A 423 1.52 -6.31 -7.53
C PHE A 423 0.10 -6.48 -8.06
N ALA A 424 -0.09 -6.44 -9.36
CA ALA A 424 -1.36 -6.79 -9.97
C ALA A 424 -1.35 -8.29 -10.32
N GLN A 425 -2.23 -9.07 -9.70
CA GLN A 425 -2.60 -10.38 -10.20
C GLN A 425 -3.48 -10.16 -11.43
N ARG A 426 -2.92 -10.28 -12.62
CA ARG A 426 -3.70 -10.15 -13.86
C ARG A 426 -4.17 -11.54 -14.30
N GLU A 427 -5.41 -11.64 -14.80
CA GLU A 427 -5.82 -12.88 -15.48
C GLU A 427 -4.85 -13.17 -16.63
N VAL A 428 -4.26 -14.36 -16.66
CA VAL A 428 -3.71 -14.91 -17.91
C VAL A 428 -4.91 -15.37 -18.75
N THR A 429 -5.73 -14.42 -19.20
CA THR A 429 -6.86 -14.70 -20.09
C THR A 429 -6.38 -15.04 -21.48
N ALA A 430 -5.26 -14.47 -21.90
CA ALA A 430 -4.72 -14.60 -23.25
C ALA A 430 -3.20 -14.77 -23.25
N VAL A 431 -2.70 -15.79 -23.94
CA VAL A 431 -1.26 -16.02 -24.18
C VAL A 431 -0.97 -16.12 -25.67
N ASP A 432 -0.03 -15.32 -26.15
CA ASP A 432 0.53 -15.43 -27.48
C ASP A 432 1.84 -16.20 -27.39
N VAL A 433 1.90 -17.33 -28.09
CA VAL A 433 3.03 -18.25 -28.08
C VAL A 433 3.77 -18.15 -29.40
N LEU A 434 5.07 -17.86 -29.34
CA LEU A 434 5.96 -17.91 -30.48
C LEU A 434 6.93 -19.08 -30.30
N PHE A 435 6.81 -20.10 -31.15
CA PHE A 435 7.84 -21.12 -31.30
C PHE A 435 8.87 -20.67 -32.32
N VAL A 436 10.14 -20.71 -31.94
CA VAL A 436 11.31 -20.52 -32.81
C VAL A 436 12.00 -21.87 -32.93
N ILE A 437 11.83 -22.53 -34.06
CA ILE A 437 12.28 -23.91 -34.25
C ILE A 437 13.47 -23.93 -35.19
N ASP A 438 14.54 -24.53 -34.73
CA ASP A 438 15.75 -24.78 -35.50
C ASP A 438 15.45 -25.66 -36.72
N ASP A 439 15.79 -25.13 -37.90
CA ASP A 439 15.57 -25.75 -39.20
C ASP A 439 16.85 -26.34 -39.83
N SER A 440 17.87 -26.59 -39.00
CA SER A 440 19.10 -27.27 -39.38
C SER A 440 18.89 -28.76 -39.69
N GLY A 441 19.91 -29.35 -40.31
CA GLY A 441 19.92 -30.76 -40.73
C GLY A 441 19.80 -31.78 -39.60
N SER A 442 20.17 -31.41 -38.37
CA SER A 442 20.14 -32.29 -37.20
C SER A 442 18.77 -32.38 -36.55
N MET A 443 17.90 -31.39 -36.75
CA MET A 443 16.65 -31.24 -36.00
C MET A 443 15.47 -32.08 -36.48
N GLY A 444 15.63 -32.90 -37.52
CA GLY A 444 14.51 -33.60 -38.16
C GLY A 444 13.72 -34.53 -37.23
N ASP A 445 14.39 -35.29 -36.37
CA ASP A 445 13.76 -36.18 -35.40
C ASP A 445 13.19 -35.43 -34.19
N ASP A 446 13.80 -34.32 -33.78
CA ASP A 446 13.29 -33.46 -32.71
C ASP A 446 12.06 -32.66 -33.14
N GLN A 447 12.03 -32.12 -34.37
CA GLN A 447 10.83 -31.52 -34.96
C GLN A 447 9.67 -32.51 -35.01
N ALA A 448 9.93 -33.76 -35.42
CA ALA A 448 8.92 -34.82 -35.42
C ALA A 448 8.43 -35.17 -34.00
N ALA A 449 9.34 -35.18 -33.03
CA ALA A 449 9.01 -35.41 -31.62
C ALA A 449 8.14 -34.29 -31.05
N LEU A 450 8.50 -33.02 -31.28
CA LEU A 450 7.70 -31.84 -30.94
C LEU A 450 6.30 -31.91 -31.55
N ALA A 451 6.20 -32.16 -32.86
CA ALA A 451 4.91 -32.27 -33.55
C ALA A 451 4.04 -33.42 -32.98
N SER A 452 4.61 -34.60 -32.77
CA SER A 452 3.87 -35.76 -32.27
C SER A 452 3.28 -35.55 -30.86
N ASN A 453 3.93 -34.73 -30.03
CA ASN A 453 3.53 -34.44 -28.65
C ASN A 453 2.74 -33.13 -28.47
N ALA A 454 2.35 -32.46 -29.56
CA ALA A 454 1.64 -31.18 -29.54
C ALA A 454 0.43 -31.14 -28.59
N SER A 455 -0.33 -32.24 -28.51
CA SER A 455 -1.51 -32.35 -27.64
C SER A 455 -1.18 -32.11 -26.16
N MET A 456 0.02 -32.47 -25.70
CA MET A 456 0.42 -32.31 -24.31
C MET A 456 0.52 -30.84 -23.89
N PHE A 457 0.93 -29.96 -24.81
CA PHE A 457 1.01 -28.52 -24.59
C PHE A 457 -0.38 -27.88 -24.68
N ILE A 458 -1.14 -28.20 -25.75
CA ILE A 458 -2.49 -27.64 -25.99
C ILE A 458 -3.47 -27.99 -24.87
N GLU A 459 -3.40 -29.22 -24.34
CA GLU A 459 -4.20 -29.65 -23.19
C GLU A 459 -4.06 -28.74 -21.97
N GLN A 460 -2.90 -28.11 -21.77
CA GLN A 460 -2.68 -27.24 -20.63
C GLN A 460 -3.40 -25.90 -20.75
N ALA A 461 -3.55 -25.38 -21.98
CA ALA A 461 -4.36 -24.19 -22.23
C ALA A 461 -5.85 -24.51 -22.02
N ASP A 462 -6.32 -25.64 -22.56
CA ASP A 462 -7.71 -26.08 -22.43
C ASP A 462 -8.12 -26.28 -20.96
N LEU A 463 -7.26 -26.93 -20.16
CA LEU A 463 -7.51 -27.18 -18.73
C LEU A 463 -7.62 -25.88 -17.91
N ARG A 464 -7.13 -24.76 -18.43
CA ARG A 464 -7.10 -23.45 -17.77
C ARG A 464 -8.04 -22.44 -18.42
N GLU A 465 -8.76 -22.86 -19.47
CA GLU A 465 -9.65 -22.01 -20.25
C GLU A 465 -8.94 -20.73 -20.76
N THR A 466 -7.63 -20.82 -21.02
CA THR A 466 -6.81 -19.70 -21.48
C THR A 466 -6.98 -19.53 -22.99
N SER A 467 -7.30 -18.33 -23.46
CA SER A 467 -7.27 -18.00 -24.88
C SER A 467 -5.82 -17.97 -25.38
N TYR A 468 -5.53 -18.56 -26.54
CA TYR A 468 -4.16 -18.59 -27.04
C TYR A 468 -4.03 -18.44 -28.54
N ARG A 469 -2.89 -17.89 -28.95
CA ARG A 469 -2.43 -17.86 -30.33
C ARG A 469 -1.05 -18.46 -30.44
N ILE A 470 -0.80 -19.25 -31.48
CA ILE A 470 0.52 -19.85 -31.70
C ILE A 470 1.04 -19.42 -33.08
N GLY A 471 2.21 -18.79 -33.08
CA GLY A 471 3.03 -18.60 -34.27
C GLY A 471 4.24 -19.51 -34.23
N ILE A 472 4.66 -20.00 -35.39
CA ILE A 472 5.88 -20.80 -35.53
C ILE A 472 6.77 -20.12 -36.58
N THR A 473 8.03 -19.87 -36.23
CA THR A 473 9.09 -19.34 -37.11
C THR A 473 10.32 -20.24 -37.02
N THR A 474 11.28 -20.04 -37.91
CA THR A 474 12.58 -20.70 -37.83
C THR A 474 13.64 -19.81 -37.20
N THR A 475 14.77 -20.40 -36.85
CA THR A 475 16.02 -19.75 -36.42
C THR A 475 16.77 -19.08 -37.58
N SER A 476 16.57 -19.54 -38.81
CA SER A 476 17.25 -19.06 -40.01
C SER A 476 16.88 -17.64 -40.47
N GLU A 477 17.87 -16.94 -41.05
CA GLU A 477 17.68 -15.62 -41.68
C GLU A 477 17.01 -15.67 -43.06
N TRP A 478 17.07 -16.84 -43.72
CA TRP A 478 16.60 -17.06 -45.09
C TRP A 478 15.32 -17.93 -45.12
N PRO A 479 14.33 -17.62 -45.99
CA PRO A 479 14.29 -16.52 -46.94
C PRO A 479 14.02 -15.15 -46.29
N GLU A 480 13.43 -15.14 -45.09
CA GLU A 480 13.04 -13.93 -44.38
C GLU A 480 13.03 -14.16 -42.86
N GLN A 481 14.06 -13.65 -42.15
CA GLN A 481 14.19 -13.80 -40.69
C GLN A 481 12.91 -13.43 -39.93
N GLY A 482 12.46 -14.32 -39.04
CA GLY A 482 11.29 -14.15 -38.18
C GLY A 482 9.93 -14.22 -38.90
N ALA A 483 9.87 -14.53 -40.20
CA ALA A 483 8.60 -14.75 -40.87
C ALA A 483 7.95 -16.04 -40.37
N LEU A 484 6.67 -15.99 -39.98
CA LEU A 484 5.98 -17.22 -39.58
C LEU A 484 5.84 -18.19 -40.76
N VAL A 485 6.07 -19.48 -40.49
CA VAL A 485 5.99 -20.56 -41.49
C VAL A 485 4.57 -20.79 -41.99
N GLY A 486 3.57 -20.39 -41.21
CA GLY A 486 2.16 -20.48 -41.56
C GLY A 486 1.27 -19.45 -40.84
N PRO A 487 -0.04 -19.48 -41.10
CA PRO A 487 -1.00 -18.64 -40.39
C PRO A 487 -0.99 -18.94 -38.89
N VAL A 488 -1.13 -17.89 -38.09
CA VAL A 488 -1.30 -18.00 -36.63
C VAL A 488 -2.43 -18.97 -36.30
N ILE A 489 -2.15 -19.89 -35.38
CA ILE A 489 -3.09 -20.90 -34.89
C ILE A 489 -3.83 -20.27 -33.70
N ASP A 490 -5.09 -19.92 -33.89
CA ASP A 490 -5.91 -19.24 -32.88
C ASP A 490 -6.87 -20.24 -32.24
N GLY A 491 -6.67 -20.51 -30.94
CA GLY A 491 -7.45 -21.47 -30.16
C GLY A 491 -8.89 -21.06 -29.91
N ASP A 492 -9.23 -19.77 -30.05
CA ASP A 492 -10.61 -19.29 -29.90
C ASP A 492 -11.42 -19.48 -31.19
N VAL A 493 -10.73 -19.66 -32.32
CA VAL A 493 -11.34 -19.74 -33.66
C VAL A 493 -11.39 -21.19 -34.16
N LEU A 494 -10.39 -21.99 -33.82
CA LEU A 494 -10.22 -23.36 -34.31
C LEU A 494 -10.70 -24.38 -33.27
N SER A 495 -11.23 -25.51 -33.74
CA SER A 495 -11.43 -26.64 -32.83
C SER A 495 -10.10 -27.20 -32.34
N ARG A 496 -10.11 -27.85 -31.18
CA ARG A 496 -8.91 -28.47 -30.59
C ARG A 496 -8.16 -29.38 -31.56
N ASP A 497 -8.89 -30.22 -32.31
CA ASP A 497 -8.28 -31.13 -33.29
C ASP A 497 -7.61 -30.34 -34.44
N GLU A 498 -8.24 -29.27 -34.92
CA GLU A 498 -7.65 -28.39 -35.93
C GLU A 498 -6.41 -27.64 -35.43
N VAL A 499 -6.41 -27.19 -34.16
CA VAL A 499 -5.23 -26.59 -33.52
C VAL A 499 -4.07 -27.59 -33.53
N ILE A 500 -4.31 -28.80 -33.05
CA ILE A 500 -3.30 -29.86 -32.96
C ILE A 500 -2.76 -30.21 -34.35
N ASP A 501 -3.65 -30.35 -35.33
CA ASP A 501 -3.26 -30.70 -36.71
C ASP A 501 -2.47 -29.58 -37.38
N ARG A 502 -2.85 -28.32 -37.19
CA ARG A 502 -2.08 -27.18 -37.71
C ARG A 502 -0.72 -27.05 -37.03
N PHE A 503 -0.66 -27.23 -35.71
CA PHE A 503 0.60 -27.20 -34.98
C PHE A 503 1.54 -28.28 -35.49
N ARG A 504 1.05 -29.53 -35.64
CA ARG A 504 1.82 -30.66 -36.20
C ARG A 504 2.39 -30.36 -37.57
N GLN A 505 1.61 -29.73 -38.44
CA GLN A 505 2.04 -29.39 -39.79
C GLN A 505 3.08 -28.26 -39.78
N GLN A 506 2.89 -27.22 -38.96
CA GLN A 506 3.77 -26.06 -38.91
C GLN A 506 5.05 -26.30 -38.11
N ALA A 507 5.05 -27.20 -37.12
CA ALA A 507 6.23 -27.49 -36.28
C ALA A 507 7.31 -28.30 -37.03
N VAL A 508 6.96 -28.96 -38.13
CA VAL A 508 7.92 -29.59 -39.06
C VAL A 508 8.35 -28.55 -40.08
N VAL A 509 9.19 -27.61 -39.62
CA VAL A 509 9.61 -26.43 -40.39
C VAL A 509 10.55 -26.77 -41.55
N GLY A 510 11.16 -27.96 -41.53
CA GLY A 510 12.14 -28.41 -42.52
C GLY A 510 13.54 -28.45 -41.93
N THR A 511 14.46 -29.09 -42.65
CA THR A 511 15.86 -29.32 -42.19
C THR A 511 16.89 -28.78 -43.18
N GLY A 512 16.48 -27.77 -43.97
CA GLY A 512 17.27 -27.17 -45.05
C GLY A 512 17.75 -25.76 -44.75
N GLY A 513 17.66 -25.34 -43.49
CA GLY A 513 18.03 -24.03 -43.00
C GLY A 513 19.54 -23.78 -42.99
N SER A 514 19.92 -22.68 -42.34
CA SER A 514 21.30 -22.28 -42.13
C SER A 514 22.06 -23.30 -41.28
N ALA A 515 23.38 -23.13 -41.18
CA ALA A 515 24.19 -23.72 -40.10
C ALA A 515 24.59 -22.66 -39.06
N VAL A 516 23.97 -21.48 -39.15
CA VAL A 516 24.14 -20.33 -38.26
C VAL A 516 22.75 -20.07 -37.70
N GLU A 517 22.53 -20.56 -36.48
CA GLU A 517 21.22 -20.57 -35.83
C GLU A 517 21.00 -19.28 -35.04
N GLU A 518 20.19 -18.36 -35.58
CA GLU A 518 19.93 -17.05 -34.97
C GLU A 518 18.57 -17.00 -34.25
N GLY A 519 18.31 -17.93 -33.33
CA GLY A 519 17.00 -18.04 -32.69
C GLY A 519 16.60 -16.81 -31.89
N ALA A 520 17.53 -16.15 -31.19
CA ALA A 520 17.23 -14.93 -30.45
C ALA A 520 16.90 -13.74 -31.37
N ALA A 521 17.62 -13.59 -32.48
CA ALA A 521 17.32 -12.56 -33.48
C ALA A 521 16.01 -12.84 -34.21
N SER A 522 15.74 -14.11 -34.54
CA SER A 522 14.51 -14.54 -35.20
C SER A 522 13.26 -14.33 -34.34
N ALA A 523 13.36 -14.56 -33.02
CA ALA A 523 12.30 -14.21 -32.08
C ALA A 523 11.94 -12.71 -32.16
N ILE A 524 12.95 -11.83 -32.07
CA ILE A 524 12.76 -10.38 -32.16
C ILE A 524 12.23 -9.95 -33.53
N ALA A 525 12.76 -10.52 -34.61
CA ALA A 525 12.31 -10.23 -35.96
C ALA A 525 10.83 -10.60 -36.16
N ALA A 526 10.39 -11.73 -35.58
CA ALA A 526 8.99 -12.16 -35.65
C ALA A 526 8.04 -11.19 -34.94
N LEU A 527 8.43 -10.67 -33.77
CA LEU A 527 7.65 -9.68 -33.03
C LEU A 527 7.61 -8.33 -33.74
N ARG A 528 8.74 -7.86 -34.29
CA ARG A 528 8.80 -6.62 -35.10
C ARG A 528 7.88 -6.72 -36.32
N ARG A 529 7.86 -7.87 -36.99
CA ARG A 529 6.95 -8.12 -38.11
C ARG A 529 5.49 -8.07 -37.68
N ALA A 530 5.16 -8.59 -36.50
CA ALA A 530 3.81 -8.54 -35.96
C ALA A 530 3.36 -7.10 -35.71
N GLU A 531 4.20 -6.29 -35.07
CA GLU A 531 3.95 -4.86 -34.83
C GLU A 531 3.79 -4.07 -36.14
N GLN A 532 4.55 -4.42 -37.16
CA GLN A 532 4.44 -3.84 -38.50
C GLN A 532 3.26 -4.39 -39.32
N GLY A 533 2.48 -5.33 -38.79
CA GLY A 533 1.36 -5.95 -39.48
C GLY A 533 1.76 -6.76 -40.73
N ARG A 534 2.96 -7.33 -40.77
CA ARG A 534 3.52 -8.00 -41.96
C ARG A 534 3.16 -9.49 -42.00
N GLY A 535 2.77 -9.97 -43.18
CA GLY A 535 2.57 -11.40 -43.45
C GLY A 535 1.61 -12.08 -42.47
N PHE A 536 1.92 -13.31 -42.09
CA PHE A 536 1.18 -14.04 -41.06
C PHE A 536 1.44 -13.49 -39.65
N ASN A 537 2.59 -12.85 -39.40
CA ASN A 537 2.94 -12.29 -38.10
C ASN A 537 1.93 -11.25 -37.59
N ARG A 538 1.18 -10.58 -38.49
CA ARG A 538 0.20 -9.53 -38.14
C ARG A 538 -0.87 -9.94 -37.10
N ALA A 539 -1.11 -11.25 -36.96
CA ALA A 539 -2.10 -11.78 -36.02
C ALA A 539 -1.49 -12.34 -34.73
N LEU A 540 -0.15 -12.37 -34.63
CA LEU A 540 0.57 -13.09 -33.57
C LEU A 540 0.37 -12.43 -32.21
N VAL A 541 0.59 -11.12 -32.13
CA VAL A 541 0.62 -10.39 -30.85
C VAL A 541 -0.67 -9.61 -30.67
N ARG A 542 -1.32 -9.80 -29.52
CA ARG A 542 -2.53 -9.11 -29.08
C ARG A 542 -2.21 -8.09 -27.98
N PRO A 543 -2.94 -6.97 -27.92
CA PRO A 543 -2.92 -6.13 -26.74
C PRO A 543 -3.37 -6.93 -25.51
N ARG A 544 -2.71 -6.73 -24.37
CA ARG A 544 -3.06 -7.36 -23.07
C ARG A 544 -2.91 -8.88 -23.01
N ALA A 545 -2.28 -9.51 -23.99
CA ALA A 545 -1.89 -10.92 -23.91
C ALA A 545 -0.47 -11.05 -23.38
N TRP A 546 -0.22 -12.13 -22.63
CA TRP A 546 1.14 -12.53 -22.27
C TRP A 546 1.87 -13.07 -23.48
N LEU A 547 3.19 -12.95 -23.46
CA LEU A 547 4.04 -13.47 -24.52
C LEU A 547 4.86 -14.66 -24.00
N ALA A 548 4.67 -15.82 -24.61
CA ALA A 548 5.50 -17.00 -24.39
C ALA A 548 6.39 -17.23 -25.61
N ILE A 549 7.71 -17.22 -25.43
CA ILE A 549 8.68 -17.44 -26.51
C ILE A 549 9.40 -18.74 -26.20
N ILE A 550 9.26 -19.70 -27.11
CA ILE A 550 9.78 -21.06 -26.94
C ILE A 550 10.78 -21.30 -28.06
N ILE A 551 12.06 -21.37 -27.70
CA ILE A 551 13.14 -21.65 -28.65
C ILE A 551 13.51 -23.13 -28.57
N VAL A 552 13.59 -23.80 -29.71
CA VAL A 552 13.83 -25.24 -29.82
C VAL A 552 15.00 -25.48 -30.77
N THR A 553 16.11 -26.02 -30.27
CA THR A 553 17.37 -26.16 -31.03
C THR A 553 18.30 -27.20 -30.38
N ASP A 554 19.12 -27.88 -31.18
CA ASP A 554 20.15 -28.79 -30.69
C ASP A 554 21.56 -28.16 -30.62
N GLU A 555 21.67 -26.83 -30.80
CA GLU A 555 22.93 -26.07 -30.71
C GLU A 555 22.80 -24.69 -30.02
N ASP A 556 23.90 -23.91 -30.00
CA ASP A 556 23.92 -22.57 -29.36
C ASP A 556 23.51 -21.47 -30.33
N ASP A 557 23.05 -20.35 -29.77
CA ASP A 557 22.63 -19.18 -30.53
C ASP A 557 23.83 -18.47 -31.19
N SER A 558 23.71 -18.17 -32.49
CA SER A 558 24.69 -17.38 -33.25
C SER A 558 24.24 -15.95 -33.53
N SER A 559 23.17 -15.49 -32.88
CA SER A 559 22.60 -14.17 -33.12
C SER A 559 23.60 -13.04 -32.83
N PRO A 560 23.59 -11.95 -33.62
CA PRO A 560 24.67 -10.96 -33.63
C PRO A 560 24.78 -10.05 -32.39
N LEU A 561 23.72 -9.96 -31.56
CA LEU A 561 23.73 -9.16 -30.33
C LEU A 561 24.03 -10.01 -29.09
N SER A 562 24.27 -9.34 -27.95
CA SER A 562 24.42 -10.03 -26.66
C SER A 562 23.07 -10.53 -26.15
N MET A 563 23.09 -11.57 -25.32
CA MET A 563 21.87 -12.11 -24.70
C MET A 563 21.19 -11.14 -23.75
N VAL A 564 21.94 -10.19 -23.19
CA VAL A 564 21.36 -9.07 -22.42
C VAL A 564 20.52 -8.17 -23.33
N ALA A 565 21.01 -7.85 -24.53
CA ALA A 565 20.26 -7.03 -25.49
C ALA A 565 18.97 -7.71 -25.94
N TYR A 566 19.02 -9.02 -26.24
CA TYR A 566 17.84 -9.80 -26.59
C TYR A 566 16.86 -9.91 -25.41
N SER A 567 17.33 -10.28 -24.21
CA SER A 567 16.47 -10.35 -23.02
C SER A 567 15.72 -9.05 -22.79
N ARG A 568 16.38 -7.91 -22.94
CA ARG A 568 15.75 -6.59 -22.77
C ARG A 568 14.74 -6.27 -23.87
N ASP A 569 15.04 -6.53 -25.14
CA ASP A 569 14.10 -6.26 -26.25
C ASP A 569 12.85 -7.14 -26.12
N LEU A 570 13.01 -8.41 -25.72
CA LEU A 570 11.87 -9.31 -25.43
C LEU A 570 11.05 -8.79 -24.23
N GLN A 571 11.69 -8.42 -23.13
CA GLN A 571 11.00 -7.87 -21.94
C GLN A 571 10.27 -6.57 -22.25
N ALA A 572 10.85 -5.68 -23.07
CA ALA A 572 10.23 -4.42 -23.46
C ALA A 572 8.97 -4.62 -24.32
N ARG A 573 8.92 -5.67 -25.14
CA ARG A 573 7.77 -6.03 -25.99
C ARG A 573 6.69 -6.77 -25.23
N ALA A 574 7.06 -7.46 -24.15
CA ALA A 574 6.18 -8.29 -23.34
C ALA A 574 5.74 -7.56 -22.06
N SER A 575 5.21 -6.34 -22.20
CA SER A 575 4.83 -5.47 -21.07
C SER A 575 3.76 -6.05 -20.14
N GLU A 576 3.04 -7.08 -20.59
CA GLU A 576 1.98 -7.75 -19.83
C GLU A 576 2.49 -9.00 -19.09
N GLY A 577 3.65 -9.53 -19.49
CA GLY A 577 4.23 -10.76 -18.97
C GLY A 577 5.02 -11.51 -20.05
N LEU A 578 6.23 -11.97 -19.71
CA LEU A 578 7.10 -12.75 -20.59
C LEU A 578 7.40 -14.10 -19.96
N LEU A 579 7.11 -15.18 -20.68
CA LEU A 579 7.77 -16.47 -20.48
C LEU A 579 8.78 -16.66 -21.60
N LEU A 580 10.06 -16.80 -21.25
CA LEU A 580 11.04 -17.38 -22.16
C LEU A 580 11.29 -18.83 -21.78
N ALA A 581 11.17 -19.74 -22.74
CA ALA A 581 11.57 -21.12 -22.59
C ALA A 581 12.56 -21.52 -23.68
N VAL A 582 13.57 -22.28 -23.31
CA VAL A 582 14.49 -22.90 -24.27
C VAL A 582 14.49 -24.41 -24.09
N VAL A 583 14.22 -25.13 -25.17
CA VAL A 583 14.37 -26.58 -25.28
C VAL A 583 15.66 -26.85 -26.05
N SER A 584 16.75 -27.19 -25.34
CA SER A 584 18.07 -27.38 -25.97
C SER A 584 18.97 -28.38 -25.25
N GLY A 585 20.24 -28.47 -25.67
CA GLY A 585 21.29 -29.20 -24.96
C GLY A 585 21.64 -28.62 -23.59
N GLY A 586 21.21 -27.40 -23.28
CA GLY A 586 21.58 -26.68 -22.06
C GLY A 586 23.08 -26.29 -22.04
N ALA A 587 23.55 -25.71 -20.93
CA ALA A 587 24.91 -25.12 -20.86
C ALA A 587 26.06 -26.11 -21.14
N ASN A 588 25.82 -27.42 -20.99
CA ASN A 588 26.83 -28.46 -21.14
C ASN A 588 26.56 -29.45 -22.29
N GLY A 589 25.45 -29.28 -23.02
CA GLY A 589 24.97 -30.26 -23.98
C GLY A 589 24.29 -31.45 -23.32
N CYS A 590 23.65 -32.30 -24.13
CA CYS A 590 22.99 -33.51 -23.64
C CYS A 590 23.04 -34.65 -24.67
N THR A 591 22.74 -35.86 -24.22
CA THR A 591 22.60 -37.03 -25.09
C THR A 591 21.30 -37.75 -24.79
N ALA A 592 20.49 -37.98 -25.82
CA ALA A 592 19.25 -38.73 -25.69
C ALA A 592 19.52 -40.21 -25.39
N SER A 593 18.60 -40.84 -24.67
CA SER A 593 18.64 -42.29 -24.41
C SER A 593 18.16 -43.12 -25.61
N ASP A 594 17.43 -42.51 -26.55
CA ASP A 594 17.07 -43.12 -27.83
C ASP A 594 18.24 -43.02 -28.82
N PRO A 595 18.80 -44.14 -29.31
CA PRO A 595 19.92 -44.13 -30.25
C PRO A 595 19.58 -43.59 -31.64
N ARG A 596 18.30 -43.31 -31.94
CA ARG A 596 17.88 -42.63 -33.17
C ARG A 596 17.97 -41.11 -33.06
N ARG A 597 18.06 -40.56 -31.85
CA ARG A 597 18.21 -39.12 -31.61
C ARG A 597 19.65 -38.73 -31.38
N ARG A 598 20.03 -37.55 -31.89
CA ARG A 598 21.43 -37.08 -31.92
C ARG A 598 21.85 -36.47 -30.58
N VAL A 599 23.15 -36.20 -30.46
CA VAL A 599 23.74 -35.43 -29.36
C VAL A 599 23.40 -33.96 -29.59
N ALA A 600 22.82 -33.30 -28.60
CA ALA A 600 22.64 -31.85 -28.63
C ALA A 600 23.87 -31.17 -28.03
N PHE A 601 24.40 -30.18 -28.72
CA PHE A 601 25.57 -29.42 -28.31
C PHE A 601 25.28 -28.50 -27.11
N ALA A 602 26.35 -28.04 -26.48
CA ALA A 602 26.25 -27.05 -25.42
C ALA A 602 25.72 -25.73 -25.98
N ALA A 603 24.72 -25.17 -25.28
CA ALA A 603 24.01 -23.94 -25.62
C ALA A 603 24.17 -22.85 -24.53
N PRO A 604 25.41 -22.39 -24.23
CA PRO A 604 25.67 -21.46 -23.14
C PRO A 604 25.05 -20.07 -23.34
N ARG A 605 24.90 -19.57 -24.57
CA ARG A 605 24.22 -18.29 -24.81
C ARG A 605 22.73 -18.41 -24.50
N TYR A 606 22.08 -19.48 -24.92
CA TYR A 606 20.69 -19.71 -24.50
C TYR A 606 20.54 -19.90 -22.99
N ALA A 607 21.47 -20.59 -22.33
CA ALA A 607 21.47 -20.71 -20.87
C ALA A 607 21.58 -19.33 -20.20
N SER A 608 22.39 -18.43 -20.75
CA SER A 608 22.49 -17.04 -20.29
C SER A 608 21.19 -16.27 -20.50
N LEU A 609 20.53 -16.47 -21.65
CA LEU A 609 19.27 -15.82 -21.97
C LEU A 609 18.13 -16.26 -21.03
N VAL A 610 18.04 -17.56 -20.73
CA VAL A 610 17.13 -18.12 -19.72
C VAL A 610 17.37 -17.47 -18.36
N GLN A 611 18.64 -17.39 -17.93
CA GLN A 611 18.99 -16.78 -16.64
C GLN A 611 18.64 -15.29 -16.58
N LEU A 612 18.92 -14.53 -17.64
CA LEU A 612 18.68 -13.08 -17.72
C LEU A 612 17.19 -12.73 -17.76
N SER A 613 16.36 -13.61 -18.33
CA SER A 613 14.92 -13.40 -18.47
C SER A 613 14.10 -13.95 -17.30
N GLY A 614 14.71 -14.73 -16.39
CA GLY A 614 13.97 -15.53 -15.40
C GLY A 614 13.17 -16.68 -16.04
N GLY A 615 13.55 -17.08 -17.26
CA GLY A 615 12.88 -18.10 -18.04
C GLY A 615 13.15 -19.53 -17.55
N VAL A 616 12.70 -20.50 -18.33
CA VAL A 616 12.85 -21.93 -18.03
C VAL A 616 13.62 -22.66 -19.13
N ALA A 617 14.43 -23.65 -18.74
CA ALA A 617 15.15 -24.50 -19.68
C ALA A 617 14.66 -25.94 -19.58
N TYR A 618 14.41 -26.56 -20.72
CA TYR A 618 14.12 -27.98 -20.85
C TYR A 618 15.20 -28.63 -21.70
N SER A 619 15.52 -29.88 -21.37
CA SER A 619 16.48 -30.65 -22.16
C SER A 619 15.79 -31.25 -23.39
N ILE A 620 16.32 -30.97 -24.58
CA ILE A 620 15.84 -31.54 -25.85
C ILE A 620 16.01 -33.07 -25.90
N CYS A 621 16.97 -33.60 -25.14
CA CYS A 621 17.25 -35.03 -25.03
C CYS A 621 16.28 -35.80 -24.09
N SER A 622 15.37 -35.10 -23.41
CA SER A 622 14.46 -35.67 -22.42
C SER A 622 13.12 -36.12 -23.04
N ASP A 623 12.19 -36.57 -22.19
CA ASP A 623 10.85 -36.97 -22.64
C ASP A 623 10.03 -35.76 -23.11
N TRP A 624 9.75 -35.70 -24.42
CA TRP A 624 9.01 -34.61 -25.04
C TRP A 624 7.58 -34.45 -24.54
N GLY A 625 6.91 -35.56 -24.16
CA GLY A 625 5.55 -35.51 -23.64
C GLY A 625 5.49 -34.80 -22.29
N ASN A 626 6.41 -35.11 -21.38
CA ASN A 626 6.54 -34.42 -20.10
C ASN A 626 7.03 -32.98 -20.28
N ASN A 627 8.05 -32.74 -21.12
CA ASN A 627 8.54 -31.38 -21.39
C ASN A 627 7.42 -30.46 -21.89
N LEU A 628 6.61 -30.89 -22.86
CA LEU A 628 5.52 -30.07 -23.40
C LEU A 628 4.36 -29.89 -22.42
N ARG A 629 4.08 -30.90 -21.57
CA ARG A 629 3.10 -30.76 -20.50
C ARG A 629 3.55 -29.72 -19.47
N ASP A 630 4.81 -29.79 -19.03
CA ASP A 630 5.36 -28.85 -18.06
C ASP A 630 5.50 -27.45 -18.65
N LEU A 631 5.95 -27.35 -19.90
CA LEU A 631 6.06 -26.09 -20.62
C LEU A 631 4.68 -25.45 -20.80
N GLY A 632 3.65 -26.22 -21.17
CA GLY A 632 2.28 -25.72 -21.25
C GLY A 632 1.77 -25.26 -19.89
N ARG A 633 2.05 -26.02 -18.82
CA ARG A 633 1.70 -25.60 -17.46
C ARG A 633 2.33 -24.27 -17.10
N THR A 634 3.61 -24.05 -17.43
CA THR A 634 4.31 -22.79 -17.15
C THR A 634 3.80 -21.65 -18.03
N ALA A 635 3.55 -21.90 -19.32
CA ALA A 635 3.10 -20.89 -20.28
C ALA A 635 1.70 -20.34 -19.98
N PHE A 636 0.83 -21.15 -19.38
CA PHE A 636 -0.57 -20.80 -19.14
C PHE A 636 -0.93 -20.62 -17.65
N ALA A 637 0.02 -20.62 -16.71
CA ALA A 637 -0.26 -20.49 -15.27
C ALA A 637 -0.43 -19.04 -14.78
N ALA A 638 -1.34 -18.82 -13.82
CA ALA A 638 -1.42 -17.58 -13.03
C ALA A 638 -0.28 -17.50 -12.01
N PHE A 639 0.19 -16.29 -11.66
CA PHE A 639 1.28 -16.10 -10.71
C PHE A 639 0.87 -16.49 -9.29
N ASP A 640 1.65 -17.37 -8.66
CA ASP A 640 1.63 -17.63 -7.22
C ASP A 640 2.83 -16.99 -6.50
N GLN A 641 3.81 -16.46 -7.23
CA GLN A 641 5.01 -15.83 -6.68
C GLN A 641 5.16 -14.37 -7.11
N PHE A 642 5.54 -13.52 -6.15
CA PHE A 642 5.77 -12.09 -6.33
C PHE A 642 7.11 -11.72 -5.72
N VAL A 643 8.01 -11.15 -6.53
CA VAL A 643 9.37 -10.80 -6.11
C VAL A 643 9.37 -9.37 -5.57
N LEU A 644 9.63 -9.23 -4.28
CA LEU A 644 9.86 -7.97 -3.59
C LEU A 644 11.22 -7.36 -4.01
N GLN A 645 11.32 -6.04 -3.97
CA GLN A 645 12.57 -5.32 -4.28
C GLN A 645 13.66 -5.58 -3.23
N SER A 646 13.30 -5.99 -2.00
CA SER A 646 14.27 -6.36 -0.95
C SER A 646 13.67 -7.39 0.01
N PRO A 647 14.48 -8.29 0.60
CA PRO A 647 13.99 -9.22 1.62
C PRO A 647 13.35 -8.49 2.80
N PRO A 648 12.20 -8.94 3.32
CA PRO A 648 11.58 -8.32 4.48
C PRO A 648 12.30 -8.69 5.78
N GLU A 649 12.33 -7.76 6.73
CA GLU A 649 12.79 -8.01 8.10
C GLU A 649 11.74 -8.85 8.83
N THR A 650 11.94 -10.17 8.85
CA THR A 650 10.98 -11.14 9.39
C THR A 650 10.73 -11.00 10.89
N THR A 651 11.55 -10.22 11.61
CA THR A 651 11.32 -9.90 13.02
C THR A 651 10.32 -8.74 13.24
N LEU A 652 9.94 -8.03 12.18
CA LEU A 652 8.96 -6.94 12.19
C LEU A 652 7.67 -7.35 11.48
N PRO A 653 6.53 -6.67 11.76
CA PRO A 653 5.27 -6.97 11.09
C PRO A 653 5.35 -6.77 9.57
N ILE A 654 4.95 -7.81 8.83
CA ILE A 654 4.74 -7.77 7.38
C ILE A 654 3.23 -7.87 7.15
N GLU A 655 2.65 -6.90 6.46
CA GLU A 655 1.24 -6.88 6.10
C GLU A 655 1.08 -7.22 4.63
N VAL A 656 0.40 -8.33 4.34
CA VAL A 656 -0.01 -8.70 2.98
C VAL A 656 -1.52 -8.48 2.88
N SER A 657 -1.96 -7.81 1.83
CA SER A 657 -3.37 -7.63 1.52
C SER A 657 -3.65 -7.94 0.05
N VAL A 658 -4.84 -8.46 -0.22
CA VAL A 658 -5.35 -8.72 -1.57
C VAL A 658 -6.62 -7.88 -1.73
N ASN A 659 -6.63 -6.97 -2.70
CA ASN A 659 -7.68 -5.97 -2.91
C ASN A 659 -7.96 -5.11 -1.66
N GLY A 660 -6.90 -4.76 -0.93
CA GLY A 660 -6.98 -4.00 0.32
C GLY A 660 -7.53 -4.79 1.51
N VAL A 661 -7.87 -6.07 1.34
CA VAL A 661 -8.28 -6.97 2.43
C VAL A 661 -7.06 -7.75 2.93
N PRO A 662 -6.75 -7.77 4.25
CA PRO A 662 -5.65 -8.55 4.78
C PRO A 662 -5.73 -10.03 4.38
N ALA A 663 -4.63 -10.56 3.83
CA ALA A 663 -4.52 -11.96 3.44
C ALA A 663 -4.25 -12.86 4.66
N ASP A 664 -4.73 -14.10 4.63
CA ASP A 664 -4.49 -15.07 5.71
C ASP A 664 -3.00 -15.48 5.70
N PRO A 665 -2.24 -15.27 6.79
CA PRO A 665 -0.82 -15.62 6.87
C PRO A 665 -0.50 -17.11 6.67
N SER A 666 -1.48 -18.00 6.77
CA SER A 666 -1.31 -19.43 6.49
C SER A 666 -1.31 -19.76 4.99
N THR A 667 -1.70 -18.81 4.13
CA THR A 667 -1.85 -19.01 2.68
C THR A 667 -0.67 -18.52 1.86
N TYR A 668 0.33 -17.91 2.51
CA TYR A 668 1.52 -17.42 1.85
C TYR A 668 2.77 -17.60 2.71
N ARG A 669 3.93 -17.54 2.07
CA ARG A 669 5.25 -17.63 2.69
C ARG A 669 6.24 -16.68 2.03
N PHE A 670 7.23 -16.23 2.80
CA PHE A 670 8.36 -15.46 2.30
C PHE A 670 9.63 -16.32 2.30
N GLU A 671 10.33 -16.34 1.18
CA GLU A 671 11.68 -16.89 1.06
C GLU A 671 12.59 -15.83 0.42
N GLU A 672 13.58 -15.35 1.15
CA GLU A 672 14.37 -14.16 0.78
C GLU A 672 13.47 -12.97 0.40
N ASN A 673 13.49 -12.54 -0.85
CA ASN A 673 12.66 -11.47 -1.37
C ASN A 673 11.45 -11.98 -2.18
N VAL A 674 11.05 -13.24 -2.05
CA VAL A 674 9.94 -13.82 -2.80
C VAL A 674 8.75 -14.09 -1.88
N LEU A 675 7.61 -13.47 -2.17
CA LEU A 675 6.29 -13.82 -1.62
C LEU A 675 5.70 -14.95 -2.46
N SER A 676 5.40 -16.09 -1.86
CA SER A 676 4.72 -17.21 -2.53
C SER A 676 3.38 -17.50 -1.86
N PHE A 677 2.30 -17.55 -2.64
CA PHE A 677 1.02 -18.07 -2.18
C PHE A 677 0.92 -19.58 -2.42
N ASP A 678 0.16 -20.28 -1.57
CA ASP A 678 -0.12 -21.72 -1.77
C ASP A 678 -1.04 -21.98 -2.97
N ALA A 679 -1.88 -21.00 -3.29
CA ALA A 679 -2.68 -20.94 -4.51
C ALA A 679 -2.61 -19.52 -5.08
N PRO A 680 -2.56 -19.34 -6.41
CA PRO A 680 -2.56 -18.02 -7.02
C PRO A 680 -3.70 -17.15 -6.48
N PRO A 681 -3.44 -15.89 -6.07
CA PRO A 681 -4.49 -14.92 -5.78
C PRO A 681 -5.52 -14.84 -6.92
N ALA A 682 -6.77 -14.46 -6.60
CA ALA A 682 -7.80 -14.30 -7.61
C ALA A 682 -7.38 -13.27 -8.65
N ALA A 683 -7.77 -13.50 -9.90
CA ALA A 683 -7.32 -12.63 -10.95
C ALA A 683 -7.99 -11.24 -10.92
N ASP A 684 -7.35 -10.28 -11.57
CA ASP A 684 -7.54 -8.83 -11.43
C ASP A 684 -7.40 -8.30 -9.99
N SER A 685 -6.85 -9.09 -9.06
CA SER A 685 -6.58 -8.61 -7.71
C SER A 685 -5.31 -7.78 -7.62
N THR A 686 -5.27 -6.85 -6.67
CA THR A 686 -4.06 -6.13 -6.30
C THR A 686 -3.51 -6.73 -5.01
N ILE A 687 -2.32 -7.31 -5.05
CA ILE A 687 -1.57 -7.71 -3.86
C ILE A 687 -0.77 -6.50 -3.40
N THR A 688 -0.95 -6.07 -2.16
CA THR A 688 -0.11 -5.05 -1.54
C THR A 688 0.65 -5.66 -0.37
N VAL A 689 1.97 -5.48 -0.37
CA VAL A 689 2.87 -5.94 0.68
C VAL A 689 3.50 -4.73 1.35
N SER A 690 3.24 -4.56 2.64
CA SER A 690 3.82 -3.50 3.48
C SER A 690 4.78 -4.12 4.48
N TYR A 691 6.06 -3.75 4.41
CA TYR A 691 7.12 -4.40 5.16
C TYR A 691 8.31 -3.47 5.40
N VAL A 692 9.14 -3.78 6.41
CA VAL A 692 10.42 -3.08 6.60
C VAL A 692 11.52 -3.92 5.94
N PRO A 693 12.35 -3.36 5.04
CA PRO A 693 13.46 -4.10 4.44
C PRO A 693 14.45 -4.62 5.49
N ARG A 694 14.90 -5.86 5.32
CA ARG A 694 15.95 -6.48 6.14
C ARG A 694 17.26 -5.74 5.90
N CYS A 695 17.94 -5.36 6.97
CA CYS A 695 19.22 -4.67 6.83
C CYS A 695 20.31 -5.68 6.44
N GLU A 696 21.01 -5.41 5.35
CA GLU A 696 22.21 -6.18 5.01
C GLU A 696 23.33 -5.79 5.99
N ARG A 697 23.89 -6.80 6.67
CA ARG A 697 24.96 -6.61 7.67
C ARG A 697 26.33 -6.59 7.03
#